data_AF-X6NDA4-F1
#
_entry.id   AF-X6NDA4-F1
#
_cell.length_a   1.000
_cell.length_b   1.000
_cell.length_c   1.000
_cell.angle_alpha   90.00
_cell.angle_beta   90.00
_cell.angle_gamma   90.00
#
_symmetry.space_group_name_H-M   'P 1'
#
loop_
_entity.id
_entity.type
_entity.pdbx_description
1 polymer ?
#
loop_
_entity_poly.entity_id
_entity_poly.type
_entity_poly.pdbx_seq_one_letter_code
_entity_poly.pdbx_strand_id
1 'polypeptide(L)'
;MSSQLEQSFPKIKKEIILYALDYCRGDLNETKQILDFITQNKTPAQQQQYLIQLLRDFSFHFTKKTILDIWMKCNQIYADTLWNLKCLYSNLDVGQIKENNKLRIMREMCIYILGNILNSPINIKYRQINNDYLYQNLKRKCELLNVDIKQIWTDMQCNLTKFGFEKHDYYWFYNNTDNRKLARLWVCYDKWIHQQLMYCILPEIPRCVFMLKNKKWREYLILFDYEYRRIVLFNTKEEKVEVLQVGNPKKLSLEFNIHIQYYNDFDDVNTTNTTWAGLILNHSWYFRVISACEREAFSDACSVNNFVKCHYKKKKYICIFIFTYEQEFNSFYVIWKEGDKIYREAMNPYAMTLKQGIEHFKNKLQMKEGYNLGTDELTHSNYEFNTWKPPIASNVNKDVLLHDLYKYAPHYPNIQVYWKINAFFIVPYRHTIGIKRTNIIKSILNENVTNKVNIKPAFNPLLYERDLHKLKLIQDSCMVPKSSRNHMKQLLHEVIKNSYLLDLISKRPSRSEEDIKRQICYNENEVNKLVLDDKVLTILNELKILYHDDIHKQMGYPLQLYHICAILLYWVNHVIVNLETIRVLHGHERREEESIELYCGLKGVRLKDVKEIKAGYFISHVSTSDDIEVAKMYRSDQGC
;
A
#
# COMPACT_ATOMS: atom_id res chain seq x y z
N MET A 1 -12.06 29.13 26.02
CA MET A 1 -11.77 27.69 26.15
C MET A 1 -10.33 27.35 25.78
N SER A 2 -9.88 27.52 24.52
CA SER A 2 -8.48 27.22 24.12
C SER A 2 -7.44 27.94 24.97
N SER A 3 -7.64 29.23 25.29
CA SER A 3 -6.73 30.02 26.12
C SER A 3 -6.49 29.45 27.53
N GLN A 4 -7.52 28.86 28.16
CA GLN A 4 -7.38 28.24 29.48
C GLN A 4 -6.54 26.96 29.42
N LEU A 5 -6.69 26.17 28.35
CA LEU A 5 -5.87 24.97 28.13
C LEU A 5 -4.42 25.35 27.78
N GLU A 6 -4.20 26.39 26.96
CA GLU A 6 -2.87 26.92 26.64
C GLU A 6 -2.12 27.37 27.92
N GLN A 7 -2.81 28.03 28.85
CA GLN A 7 -2.24 28.40 30.16
C GLN A 7 -1.94 27.19 31.06
N SER A 8 -2.80 26.17 31.03
CA SER A 8 -2.64 24.97 31.86
C SER A 8 -1.55 24.02 31.35
N PHE A 9 -1.28 24.03 30.04
CA PHE A 9 -0.33 23.12 29.38
C PHE A 9 0.72 23.90 28.55
N PRO A 10 1.55 24.76 29.17
CA PRO A 10 2.45 25.66 28.45
C PRO A 10 3.55 24.94 27.64
N LYS A 11 3.77 23.64 27.91
CA LYS A 11 4.76 22.81 27.20
C LYS A 11 4.19 22.11 25.96
N ILE A 12 2.88 22.14 25.76
CA ILE A 12 2.22 21.52 24.61
C ILE A 12 1.94 22.60 23.57
N LYS A 13 2.31 22.35 22.31
CA LYS A 13 2.05 23.31 21.22
C LYS A 13 0.54 23.54 21.09
N LYS A 14 0.15 24.79 20.87
CA LYS A 14 -1.24 25.22 20.67
C LYS A 14 -2.01 24.36 19.66
N GLU A 15 -1.37 23.98 18.56
CA GLU A 15 -1.97 23.13 17.53
C GLU A 15 -2.40 21.76 18.09
N ILE A 16 -1.59 21.14 18.95
CA ILE A 16 -1.91 19.86 19.59
C ILE A 16 -3.10 20.03 20.55
N ILE A 17 -3.17 21.14 21.28
CA ILE A 17 -4.32 21.47 22.15
C ILE A 17 -5.59 21.58 21.32
N LEU A 18 -5.54 22.29 20.18
CA LEU A 18 -6.67 22.43 19.27
C LEU A 18 -7.09 21.08 18.67
N TYR A 19 -6.14 20.23 18.28
CA TYR A 19 -6.45 18.89 17.78
C TYR A 19 -7.05 17.98 18.85
N ALA A 20 -6.56 18.03 20.09
CA ALA A 20 -7.12 17.28 21.21
C ALA A 20 -8.54 17.75 21.53
N LEU A 21 -8.78 19.07 21.49
CA LEU A 21 -10.09 19.67 21.73
C LEU A 21 -11.10 19.31 20.63
N ASP A 22 -10.69 19.36 19.37
CA ASP A 22 -11.51 18.94 18.23
C ASP A 22 -11.86 17.44 18.34
N TYR A 23 -10.87 16.61 18.66
CA TYR A 23 -11.05 15.18 18.89
C TYR A 23 -12.07 14.89 20.01
N CYS A 24 -11.98 15.61 21.13
CA CYS A 24 -12.93 15.50 22.25
C CYS A 24 -14.25 16.25 22.01
N ARG A 25 -14.50 16.76 20.80
CA ARG A 25 -15.70 17.52 20.42
C ARG A 25 -15.99 18.70 21.34
N GLY A 26 -14.93 19.33 21.86
CA GLY A 26 -15.02 20.45 22.79
C GLY A 26 -15.16 20.06 24.28
N ASP A 27 -15.20 18.78 24.63
CA ASP A 27 -15.22 18.35 26.04
C ASP A 27 -13.89 18.69 26.72
N LEU A 28 -13.93 19.67 27.63
CA LEU A 28 -12.76 20.17 28.33
C LEU A 28 -12.15 19.14 29.29
N ASN A 29 -12.96 18.31 29.93
CA ASN A 29 -12.48 17.33 30.90
C ASN A 29 -11.75 16.20 30.16
N GLU A 30 -12.35 15.70 29.09
CA GLU A 30 -11.70 14.70 28.24
C GLU A 30 -10.43 15.23 27.57
N THR A 31 -10.44 16.50 27.14
CA THR A 31 -9.26 17.14 26.55
C THR A 31 -8.15 17.25 27.58
N LYS A 32 -8.45 17.71 28.81
CA LYS A 32 -7.49 17.78 29.92
C LYS A 32 -6.87 16.42 30.21
N GLN A 33 -7.67 15.35 30.28
CA GLN A 33 -7.15 14.00 30.52
C GLN A 33 -6.10 13.56 29.49
N ILE A 34 -6.29 13.89 28.21
CA ILE A 34 -5.31 13.56 27.15
C ILE A 34 -4.05 14.41 27.29
N LEU A 35 -4.21 15.72 27.55
CA LEU A 35 -3.07 16.64 27.71
C LEU A 35 -2.27 16.35 28.98
N ASP A 36 -2.95 15.95 30.06
CA ASP A 36 -2.34 15.46 31.31
C ASP A 36 -1.54 14.19 31.03
N PHE A 37 -2.11 13.22 30.30
CA PHE A 37 -1.42 12.00 29.90
C PHE A 37 -0.14 12.30 29.09
N ILE A 38 -0.21 13.19 28.10
CA ILE A 38 0.94 13.62 27.29
C ILE A 38 2.04 14.23 28.19
N THR A 39 1.63 15.08 29.14
CA THR A 39 2.54 15.80 30.03
C THR A 39 3.21 14.86 31.04
N GLN A 40 2.43 13.99 31.68
CA GLN A 40 2.90 13.03 32.69
C GLN A 40 3.87 12.00 32.10
N ASN A 41 3.59 11.51 30.88
CA ASN A 41 4.42 10.51 30.20
C ASN A 41 5.58 11.12 29.40
N LYS A 42 5.77 12.44 29.47
CA LYS A 42 6.83 13.19 28.78
C LYS A 42 6.90 12.87 27.28
N THR A 43 5.75 12.77 26.62
CA THR A 43 5.69 12.39 25.21
C THR A 43 6.44 13.41 24.35
N PRO A 44 7.43 12.98 23.53
CA PRO A 44 8.20 13.89 22.69
C PRO A 44 7.31 14.72 21.77
N ALA A 45 7.67 15.99 21.53
CA ALA A 45 6.83 16.91 20.75
C ALA A 45 6.41 16.35 19.37
N GLN A 46 7.31 15.64 18.69
CA GLN A 46 7.00 14.99 17.41
C GLN A 46 5.97 13.85 17.55
N GLN A 47 6.02 13.12 18.66
CA GLN A 47 5.12 11.99 18.95
C GLN A 47 3.75 12.43 19.47
N GLN A 48 3.62 13.64 20.01
CA GLN A 48 2.33 14.18 20.48
C GLN A 48 1.30 14.26 19.35
N GLN A 49 1.70 14.74 18.17
CA GLN A 49 0.83 14.81 17.00
C GLN A 49 0.38 13.42 16.55
N TYR A 50 1.31 12.46 16.53
CA TYR A 50 1.03 11.08 16.19
C TYR A 50 0.09 10.41 17.19
N LEU A 51 0.20 10.70 18.49
CA LEU A 51 -0.74 10.19 19.48
C LEU A 51 -2.15 10.71 19.25
N ILE A 52 -2.32 12.01 18.98
CA ILE A 52 -3.65 12.57 18.67
C ILE A 52 -4.19 11.98 17.37
N GLN A 53 -3.34 11.74 16.38
CA GLN A 53 -3.72 11.06 15.16
C GLN A 53 -4.18 9.62 15.43
N LEU A 54 -3.45 8.83 16.23
CA LEU A 54 -3.88 7.49 16.63
C LEU A 54 -5.21 7.51 17.36
N LEU A 55 -5.40 8.44 18.30
CA LEU A 55 -6.67 8.59 19.00
C LEU A 55 -7.80 8.88 18.00
N ARG A 56 -7.60 9.82 17.07
CA ARG A 56 -8.59 10.13 16.05
C ARG A 56 -8.91 8.94 15.15
N ASP A 57 -7.89 8.25 14.65
CA ASP A 57 -8.02 7.18 13.66
C ASP A 57 -8.59 5.89 14.29
N PHE A 58 -8.34 5.64 15.58
CA PHE A 58 -8.71 4.39 16.25
C PHE A 58 -9.80 4.52 17.32
N SER A 59 -10.22 5.73 17.70
CA SER A 59 -11.25 5.96 18.75
C SER A 59 -12.60 5.30 18.48
N PHE A 60 -12.92 5.04 17.23
CA PHE A 60 -14.16 4.36 16.84
C PHE A 60 -14.13 2.86 17.14
N HIS A 61 -12.93 2.29 17.30
CA HIS A 61 -12.72 0.85 17.47
C HIS A 61 -12.17 0.48 18.84
N PHE A 62 -11.42 1.39 19.44
CA PHE A 62 -10.78 1.18 20.73
C PHE A 62 -11.17 2.28 21.69
N THR A 63 -11.36 1.91 22.95
CA THR A 63 -11.48 2.91 24.00
C THR A 63 -10.21 3.75 24.05
N LYS A 64 -10.34 5.03 24.41
CA LYS A 64 -9.21 5.93 24.62
C LYS A 64 -8.14 5.28 25.50
N LYS A 65 -8.56 4.65 26.60
CA LYS A 65 -7.67 3.91 27.52
C LYS A 65 -6.87 2.83 26.78
N THR A 66 -7.53 1.98 25.98
CA THR A 66 -6.85 0.93 25.20
C THR A 66 -5.77 1.51 24.28
N ILE A 67 -6.06 2.60 23.57
CA ILE A 67 -5.09 3.25 22.67
C ILE A 67 -3.88 3.77 23.46
N LEU A 68 -4.13 4.46 24.59
CA LEU A 68 -3.09 5.00 25.46
C LEU A 68 -2.23 3.88 26.11
N ASP A 69 -2.84 2.77 26.51
CA ASP A 69 -2.13 1.62 27.09
C ASP A 69 -1.19 0.98 26.06
N ILE A 70 -1.63 0.80 24.81
CA ILE A 70 -0.80 0.26 23.72
C ILE A 70 0.33 1.24 23.38
N TRP A 71 0.03 2.54 23.34
CA TRP A 71 1.02 3.59 23.13
C TRP A 71 2.17 3.50 24.15
N MET A 72 1.84 3.32 25.44
CA MET A 72 2.85 3.13 26.48
C MET A 72 3.61 1.83 26.32
N LYS A 73 2.92 0.73 26.01
CA LYS A 73 3.55 -0.58 25.78
C LYS A 73 4.53 -0.57 24.60
N CYS A 74 4.29 0.30 23.62
CA CYS A 74 5.14 0.48 22.45
C CYS A 74 6.18 1.60 22.64
N ASN A 75 6.51 1.95 23.89
CA ASN A 75 7.49 2.99 24.23
C ASN A 75 7.23 4.33 23.54
N GLN A 76 5.97 4.66 23.28
CA GLN A 76 5.56 5.90 22.60
C GLN A 76 6.11 6.03 21.17
N ILE A 77 6.36 4.90 20.51
CA ILE A 77 6.76 4.83 19.10
C ILE A 77 5.50 4.69 18.24
N TYR A 78 5.23 5.68 17.38
CA TYR A 78 4.05 5.68 16.52
C TYR A 78 3.94 4.46 15.62
N ALA A 79 5.00 4.05 14.91
CA ALA A 79 4.95 2.91 14.00
C ALA A 79 4.58 1.61 14.73
N ASP A 80 5.22 1.36 15.88
CA ASP A 80 4.92 0.19 16.71
C ASP A 80 3.50 0.25 17.27
N THR A 81 3.05 1.41 17.74
CA THR A 81 1.69 1.56 18.29
C THR A 81 0.64 1.39 17.20
N LEU A 82 0.81 2.03 16.05
CA LEU A 82 -0.05 1.90 14.87
C LEU A 82 -0.13 0.43 14.44
N TRP A 83 1.02 -0.24 14.38
CA TRP A 83 1.10 -1.65 14.04
C TRP A 83 0.36 -2.53 15.05
N ASN A 84 0.57 -2.31 16.35
CA ASN A 84 -0.10 -3.08 17.40
C ASN A 84 -1.61 -2.82 17.43
N LEU A 85 -2.05 -1.58 17.19
CA LEU A 85 -3.47 -1.24 17.05
C LEU A 85 -4.09 -1.93 15.84
N LYS A 86 -3.43 -1.88 14.68
CA LYS A 86 -3.86 -2.61 13.46
C LYS A 86 -3.89 -4.12 13.69
N CYS A 87 -2.92 -4.68 14.41
CA CYS A 87 -2.88 -6.10 14.76
C CYS A 87 -4.02 -6.48 15.70
N LEU A 88 -4.22 -5.73 16.78
CA LEU A 88 -5.35 -5.94 17.70
C LEU A 88 -6.67 -5.85 16.96
N TYR A 89 -6.78 -4.89 16.05
CA TYR A 89 -7.97 -4.68 15.25
C TYR A 89 -8.22 -5.84 14.30
N SER A 90 -7.19 -6.34 13.63
CA SER A 90 -7.26 -7.51 12.75
C SER A 90 -7.58 -8.80 13.52
N ASN A 91 -7.26 -8.85 14.83
CA ASN A 91 -7.56 -9.99 15.69
C ASN A 91 -8.96 -9.92 16.32
N LEU A 92 -9.64 -8.77 16.27
CA LEU A 92 -11.00 -8.66 16.77
C LEU A 92 -11.89 -9.55 15.92
N ASP A 93 -12.65 -10.40 16.59
CA ASP A 93 -13.68 -11.18 15.92
C ASP A 93 -14.65 -10.20 15.24
N VAL A 94 -14.79 -10.29 13.92
CA VAL A 94 -15.57 -9.33 13.14
C VAL A 94 -17.03 -9.31 13.61
N GLY A 95 -17.55 -10.47 14.04
CA GLY A 95 -18.86 -10.57 14.70
C GLY A 95 -18.94 -9.87 16.06
N GLN A 96 -17.80 -9.63 16.72
CA GLN A 96 -17.70 -8.88 17.98
C GLN A 96 -17.41 -7.39 17.77
N ILE A 97 -16.95 -6.96 16.59
CA ILE A 97 -16.85 -5.53 16.26
C ILE A 97 -18.28 -5.00 16.03
N LYS A 98 -19.01 -4.81 17.13
CA LYS A 98 -20.26 -4.07 17.13
C LYS A 98 -19.91 -2.61 16.90
N GLU A 99 -20.00 -2.20 15.64
CA GLU A 99 -20.06 -0.79 15.32
C GLU A 99 -21.12 -0.15 16.21
N ASN A 100 -20.78 0.99 16.82
CA ASN A 100 -21.73 1.74 17.61
C ASN A 100 -22.98 2.03 16.75
N ASN A 101 -24.14 1.51 17.16
CA ASN A 101 -25.40 1.63 16.42
C ASN A 101 -25.73 3.09 16.09
N LYS A 102 -25.40 4.02 16.98
CA LYS A 102 -25.58 5.46 16.76
C LYS A 102 -24.76 5.94 15.55
N LEU A 103 -23.47 5.60 15.52
CA LEU A 103 -22.56 5.95 14.43
C LEU A 103 -23.00 5.33 13.11
N ARG A 104 -23.40 4.05 13.15
CA ARG A 104 -23.90 3.34 11.98
C ARG A 104 -25.08 4.08 11.34
N ILE A 105 -26.12 4.39 12.12
CA ILE A 105 -27.29 5.14 11.64
C ILE A 105 -26.88 6.48 11.03
N MET A 106 -26.03 7.23 11.72
CA MET A 106 -25.54 8.53 11.25
C MET A 106 -24.79 8.41 9.92
N ARG A 107 -23.86 7.46 9.82
CA ARG A 107 -23.06 7.22 8.62
C ARG A 107 -23.93 6.82 7.44
N GLU A 108 -24.80 5.82 7.61
CA GLU A 108 -25.70 5.35 6.54
C GLU A 108 -26.54 6.51 5.97
N MET A 109 -27.08 7.35 6.87
CA MET A 109 -27.92 8.49 6.48
C MET A 109 -27.13 9.62 5.84
N CYS A 110 -25.95 9.97 6.38
CA CYS A 110 -25.09 10.99 5.81
C CYS A 110 -24.54 10.59 4.44
N ILE A 111 -24.08 9.34 4.27
CA ILE A 111 -23.61 8.82 2.97
C ILE A 111 -24.75 8.81 1.95
N TYR A 112 -25.96 8.40 2.34
CA TYR A 112 -27.12 8.43 1.46
C TYR A 112 -27.43 9.85 0.95
N ILE A 113 -27.51 10.82 1.87
CA ILE A 113 -27.82 12.22 1.54
C ILE A 113 -26.72 12.82 0.64
N LEU A 114 -25.45 12.73 1.08
CA LEU A 114 -24.32 13.30 0.36
C LEU A 114 -24.13 12.62 -1.00
N GLY A 115 -24.22 11.29 -1.06
CA GLY A 115 -24.09 10.52 -2.29
C GLY A 115 -25.16 10.87 -3.33
N ASN A 116 -26.42 11.07 -2.92
CA ASN A 116 -27.48 11.47 -3.84
C ASN A 116 -27.24 12.86 -4.46
N ILE A 117 -26.72 13.81 -3.66
CA ILE A 117 -26.37 15.14 -4.17
C ILE A 117 -25.16 15.07 -5.08
N LEU A 118 -24.10 14.37 -4.68
CA LEU A 118 -22.89 14.23 -5.48
C LEU A 118 -23.18 13.57 -6.84
N ASN A 119 -24.08 12.58 -6.89
CA ASN A 119 -24.45 11.88 -8.13
C ASN A 119 -25.34 12.70 -9.06
N SER A 120 -26.03 13.72 -8.53
CA SER A 120 -27.02 14.49 -9.28
C SER A 120 -27.10 15.91 -8.74
N PRO A 121 -26.01 16.70 -8.84
CA PRO A 121 -25.90 18.00 -8.18
C PRO A 121 -26.89 19.04 -8.70
N ILE A 122 -27.40 18.85 -9.92
CA ILE A 122 -28.38 19.73 -10.57
C ILE A 122 -29.82 19.33 -10.19
N ASN A 123 -30.06 18.12 -9.68
CA ASN A 123 -31.41 17.69 -9.37
C ASN A 123 -31.90 18.33 -8.07
N ILE A 124 -32.92 19.18 -8.16
CA ILE A 124 -33.51 19.90 -7.01
C ILE A 124 -34.05 18.93 -5.97
N LYS A 125 -34.57 17.77 -6.38
CA LYS A 125 -35.15 16.76 -5.48
C LYS A 125 -34.14 16.27 -4.43
N TYR A 126 -32.87 16.12 -4.78
CA TYR A 126 -31.85 15.66 -3.83
C TYR A 126 -31.28 16.80 -2.97
N ARG A 127 -31.52 18.06 -3.36
CA ARG A 127 -31.14 19.25 -2.62
C ARG A 127 -32.18 19.68 -1.58
N GLN A 128 -33.32 19.01 -1.54
CA GLN A 128 -34.41 19.26 -0.61
C GLN A 128 -34.66 18.01 0.25
N ILE A 129 -34.56 18.14 1.56
CA ILE A 129 -34.81 17.05 2.49
C ILE A 129 -35.99 17.44 3.37
N ASN A 130 -37.12 16.76 3.20
CA ASN A 130 -38.27 16.95 4.08
C ASN A 130 -37.92 16.52 5.50
N ASN A 131 -38.14 17.42 6.46
CA ASN A 131 -37.76 17.28 7.86
C ASN A 131 -38.48 16.09 8.52
N ASP A 132 -39.77 15.93 8.26
CA ASP A 132 -40.59 14.86 8.84
C ASP A 132 -40.19 13.50 8.26
N TYR A 133 -39.98 13.42 6.95
CA TYR A 133 -39.51 12.19 6.31
C TYR A 133 -38.13 11.76 6.84
N LEU A 134 -37.20 12.71 6.98
CA LEU A 134 -35.89 12.44 7.58
C LEU A 134 -36.02 11.94 9.01
N TYR A 135 -36.83 12.61 9.83
CA TYR A 135 -37.08 12.23 11.22
C TYR A 135 -37.70 10.83 11.33
N GLN A 136 -38.74 10.52 10.55
CA GLN A 136 -39.39 9.21 10.58
C GLN A 136 -38.44 8.09 10.12
N ASN A 137 -37.61 8.34 9.10
CA ASN A 137 -36.62 7.35 8.67
C ASN A 137 -35.55 7.09 9.74
N LEU A 138 -35.07 8.15 10.40
CA LEU A 138 -34.16 8.03 11.54
C LEU A 138 -34.81 7.30 12.71
N LYS A 139 -36.05 7.65 13.06
CA LYS A 139 -36.83 7.02 14.14
C LYS A 139 -36.93 5.51 13.90
N ARG A 140 -37.36 5.09 12.71
CA ARG A 140 -37.44 3.67 12.34
C ARG A 140 -36.09 2.96 12.48
N LYS A 141 -34.99 3.56 12.01
CA LYS A 141 -33.64 2.98 12.18
C LYS A 141 -33.20 2.92 13.65
N CYS A 142 -33.54 3.92 14.44
CA CYS A 142 -33.24 3.98 15.88
C CYS A 142 -34.01 2.90 16.65
N GLU A 143 -35.30 2.70 16.36
CA GLU A 143 -36.13 1.64 16.94
C GLU A 143 -35.57 0.25 16.62
N LEU A 144 -35.17 0.01 15.36
CA LEU A 144 -34.56 -1.27 14.94
C LEU A 144 -33.25 -1.60 15.66
N LEU A 145 -32.50 -0.59 16.09
CA LEU A 145 -31.18 -0.75 16.72
C LEU A 145 -31.16 -0.36 18.20
N ASN A 146 -32.34 -0.10 18.80
CA ASN A 146 -32.52 0.34 20.18
C ASN A 146 -31.63 1.54 20.57
N VAL A 147 -31.66 2.61 19.77
CA VAL A 147 -30.90 3.86 20.00
C VAL A 147 -31.87 5.02 20.28
N ASP A 148 -31.48 5.95 21.15
CA ASP A 148 -32.28 7.17 21.41
C ASP A 148 -32.27 8.11 20.18
N ILE A 149 -33.47 8.33 19.63
CA ILE A 149 -33.71 9.22 18.49
C ILE A 149 -33.37 10.68 18.79
N LYS A 150 -33.54 11.16 20.03
CA LYS A 150 -33.35 12.57 20.37
C LYS A 150 -31.91 13.01 20.08
N GLN A 151 -30.95 12.21 20.52
CA GLN A 151 -29.53 12.50 20.31
C GLN A 151 -29.13 12.38 18.83
N ILE A 152 -29.59 11.34 18.14
CA ILE A 152 -29.35 11.14 16.70
C ILE A 152 -29.88 12.30 15.88
N TRP A 153 -31.08 12.78 16.21
CA TRP A 153 -31.72 13.88 15.51
C TRP A 153 -30.91 15.17 15.63
N THR A 154 -30.51 15.55 16.84
CA THR A 154 -29.66 16.73 17.06
C THR A 154 -28.33 16.63 16.30
N ASP A 155 -27.68 15.47 16.34
CA ASP A 155 -26.43 15.25 15.59
C ASP A 155 -26.63 15.34 14.07
N MET A 156 -27.76 14.83 13.56
CA MET A 156 -28.09 14.90 12.13
C MET A 156 -28.30 16.34 11.68
N GLN A 157 -29.05 17.14 12.44
CA GLN A 157 -29.24 18.56 12.15
C GLN A 157 -27.90 19.30 12.13
N CYS A 158 -27.03 19.04 13.11
CA CYS A 158 -25.68 19.60 13.16
C CYS A 158 -24.87 19.23 11.91
N ASN A 159 -24.93 17.97 11.46
CA ASN A 159 -24.23 17.53 10.25
C ASN A 159 -24.77 18.18 8.98
N LEU A 160 -26.10 18.30 8.84
CA LEU A 160 -26.71 19.00 7.71
C LEU A 160 -26.23 20.46 7.61
N THR A 161 -26.22 21.18 8.73
CA THR A 161 -25.66 22.54 8.78
C THR A 161 -24.18 22.55 8.42
N LYS A 162 -23.38 21.58 8.91
CA LYS A 162 -21.94 21.47 8.55
C LYS A 162 -21.72 21.19 7.07
N PHE A 163 -22.61 20.43 6.43
CA PHE A 163 -22.56 20.20 4.98
C PHE A 163 -22.91 21.47 4.19
N GLY A 164 -23.66 22.40 4.80
CA GLY A 164 -24.09 23.66 4.21
C GLY A 164 -25.58 23.70 3.85
N PHE A 165 -26.40 22.85 4.47
CA PHE A 165 -27.85 22.95 4.35
C PHE A 165 -28.40 24.04 5.27
N GLU A 166 -29.42 24.73 4.77
CA GLU A 166 -30.18 25.73 5.49
C GLU A 166 -31.58 25.18 5.78
N LYS A 167 -32.08 25.40 6.99
CA LYS A 167 -33.41 24.94 7.40
C LYS A 167 -34.43 26.02 7.08
N HIS A 168 -35.46 25.68 6.31
CA HIS A 168 -36.61 26.54 6.02
C HIS A 168 -37.89 25.75 6.28
N ASP A 169 -38.67 26.20 7.27
CA ASP A 169 -39.92 25.56 7.70
C ASP A 169 -39.79 24.03 7.85
N TYR A 170 -40.31 23.29 6.87
CA TYR A 170 -40.40 21.83 6.83
C TYR A 170 -39.29 21.14 6.04
N TYR A 171 -38.34 21.88 5.48
CA TYR A 171 -37.32 21.34 4.58
C TYR A 171 -35.92 21.85 4.91
N TRP A 172 -34.94 21.00 4.65
CA TRP A 172 -33.54 21.39 4.56
C TRP A 172 -33.17 21.59 3.10
N PHE A 173 -32.62 22.75 2.76
CA PHE A 173 -32.26 23.13 1.41
C PHE A 173 -30.75 23.25 1.26
N TYR A 174 -30.22 22.66 0.19
CA TYR A 174 -28.85 22.85 -0.23
C TYR A 174 -28.79 23.82 -1.41
N ASN A 175 -28.44 25.08 -1.13
CA ASN A 175 -28.33 26.09 -2.17
C ASN A 175 -27.07 25.86 -3.02
N ASN A 176 -27.19 25.36 -4.25
CA ASN A 176 -26.07 24.93 -5.10
C ASN A 176 -25.70 25.94 -6.21
N THR A 177 -25.60 27.23 -5.88
CA THR A 177 -25.25 28.27 -6.87
C THR A 177 -23.75 28.33 -7.21
N ASP A 178 -22.88 27.62 -6.48
CA ASP A 178 -21.42 27.69 -6.64
C ASP A 178 -20.81 26.28 -6.68
N ASN A 179 -20.04 25.97 -7.73
CA ASN A 179 -19.36 24.67 -7.90
C ASN A 179 -18.37 24.37 -6.76
N ARG A 180 -17.82 25.40 -6.09
CA ARG A 180 -16.95 25.23 -4.89
C ARG A 180 -17.64 24.46 -3.77
N LYS A 181 -18.98 24.42 -3.78
CA LYS A 181 -19.79 23.66 -2.84
C LYS A 181 -19.66 22.14 -3.05
N LEU A 182 -19.42 21.67 -4.27
CA LEU A 182 -19.24 20.24 -4.56
C LEU A 182 -17.96 19.69 -3.93
N ALA A 183 -16.85 20.45 -4.01
CA ALA A 183 -15.60 20.07 -3.35
C ALA A 183 -15.77 19.97 -1.81
N ARG A 184 -16.56 20.88 -1.21
CA ARG A 184 -16.90 20.81 0.22
C ARG A 184 -17.75 19.58 0.55
N LEU A 185 -18.74 19.24 -0.27
CA LEU A 185 -19.53 18.02 -0.09
C LEU A 185 -18.68 16.77 -0.25
N TRP A 186 -17.75 16.76 -1.21
CA TRP A 186 -16.79 15.67 -1.38
C TRP A 186 -15.97 15.45 -0.11
N VAL A 187 -15.41 16.49 0.49
CA VAL A 187 -14.66 16.38 1.76
C VAL A 187 -15.55 15.82 2.90
N CYS A 188 -16.82 16.20 2.93
CA CYS A 188 -17.76 15.65 3.91
C CYS A 188 -18.05 14.17 3.64
N TYR A 189 -18.23 13.80 2.38
CA TYR A 189 -18.50 12.43 1.95
C TYR A 189 -17.31 11.51 2.21
N ASP A 190 -16.11 11.95 1.82
CA ASP A 190 -14.82 11.34 2.12
C ASP A 190 -14.67 11.01 3.61
N LYS A 191 -14.98 11.98 4.48
CA LYS A 191 -14.95 11.79 5.94
C LYS A 191 -15.87 10.68 6.42
N TRP A 192 -17.09 10.57 5.88
CA TRP A 192 -18.06 9.54 6.28
C TRP A 192 -17.74 8.17 5.68
N ILE A 193 -17.24 8.12 4.45
CA ILE A 193 -16.79 6.89 3.81
C ILE A 193 -15.63 6.27 4.58
N HIS A 194 -14.65 7.07 5.02
CA HIS A 194 -13.53 6.59 5.82
C HIS A 194 -13.93 6.10 7.23
N GLN A 195 -15.17 6.33 7.66
CA GLN A 195 -15.73 5.72 8.89
C GLN A 195 -16.38 4.36 8.62
N GLN A 196 -16.48 3.90 7.37
CA GLN A 196 -16.88 2.53 7.08
C GLN A 196 -15.79 1.59 7.60
N LEU A 197 -16.23 0.50 8.25
CA LEU A 197 -15.33 -0.50 8.84
C LEU A 197 -14.23 -0.97 7.87
N MET A 198 -14.56 -1.01 6.57
CA MET A 198 -13.65 -1.50 5.56
C MET A 198 -12.42 -0.61 5.31
N TYR A 199 -12.54 0.70 5.46
CA TYR A 199 -11.40 1.61 5.36
C TYR A 199 -10.40 1.47 6.52
N CYS A 200 -10.85 0.91 7.64
CA CYS A 200 -10.00 0.63 8.79
C CYS A 200 -9.24 -0.68 8.61
N ILE A 201 -9.81 -1.62 7.83
CA ILE A 201 -9.25 -2.96 7.59
C ILE A 201 -8.32 -2.98 6.39
N LEU A 202 -8.60 -2.18 5.35
CA LEU A 202 -7.77 -2.10 4.13
C LEU A 202 -6.94 -0.81 4.17
N PRO A 203 -5.73 -0.82 4.77
CA PRO A 203 -4.94 0.38 5.00
C PRO A 203 -4.41 1.06 3.74
N GLU A 204 -4.61 0.46 2.56
CA GLU A 204 -3.95 0.86 1.31
C GLU A 204 -4.92 1.05 0.14
N ILE A 205 -6.23 1.22 0.41
CA ILE A 205 -7.16 1.61 -0.64
C ILE A 205 -6.62 2.89 -1.30
N PRO A 206 -6.38 2.90 -2.62
CA PRO A 206 -5.83 4.08 -3.28
C PRO A 206 -6.78 5.24 -3.04
N ARG A 207 -6.23 6.42 -2.79
CA ARG A 207 -7.01 7.67 -2.68
C ARG A 207 -7.05 8.45 -3.99
N CYS A 208 -6.21 8.08 -4.93
CA CYS A 208 -6.15 8.65 -6.27
C CYS A 208 -5.93 7.53 -7.28
N VAL A 209 -6.61 7.62 -8.42
CA VAL A 209 -6.46 6.71 -9.56
C VAL A 209 -6.44 7.54 -10.84
N PHE A 210 -5.85 7.01 -11.90
CA PHE A 210 -6.10 7.51 -13.24
C PHE A 210 -7.06 6.55 -13.94
N MET A 211 -8.19 7.05 -14.43
CA MET A 211 -9.15 6.24 -15.18
C MET A 211 -9.09 6.62 -16.66
N LEU A 212 -9.07 5.62 -17.54
CA LEU A 212 -9.14 5.83 -18.98
C LEU A 212 -10.57 6.19 -19.38
N LYS A 213 -10.76 7.41 -19.89
CA LYS A 213 -12.06 7.89 -20.36
C LYS A 213 -11.90 8.60 -21.70
N ASN A 214 -12.66 8.17 -22.70
CA ASN A 214 -12.58 8.71 -24.06
C ASN A 214 -11.14 8.69 -24.61
N LYS A 215 -10.43 7.56 -24.42
CA LYS A 215 -9.02 7.36 -24.81
C LYS A 215 -8.02 8.33 -24.15
N LYS A 216 -8.40 8.99 -23.06
CA LYS A 216 -7.52 9.89 -22.28
C LYS A 216 -7.51 9.49 -20.82
N TRP A 217 -6.32 9.43 -20.24
CA TRP A 217 -6.14 9.24 -18.80
C TRP A 217 -6.54 10.51 -18.05
N ARG A 218 -7.37 10.35 -17.03
CA ARG A 218 -7.83 11.43 -16.16
C ARG A 218 -7.62 11.03 -14.71
N GLU A 219 -7.09 11.96 -13.93
CA GLU A 219 -6.88 11.78 -12.49
C GLU A 219 -8.20 11.97 -11.73
N TYR A 220 -8.48 11.07 -10.81
CA TYR A 220 -9.65 11.11 -9.94
C TYR A 220 -9.24 10.81 -8.50
N LEU A 221 -9.82 11.55 -7.55
CA LEU A 221 -9.92 11.04 -6.18
C LEU A 221 -10.95 9.92 -6.18
N ILE A 222 -10.68 8.83 -5.47
CA ILE A 222 -11.51 7.63 -5.48
C ILE A 222 -11.99 7.30 -4.06
N LEU A 223 -13.25 6.85 -3.96
CA LEU A 223 -13.87 6.34 -2.75
C LEU A 223 -14.70 5.09 -3.04
N PHE A 224 -14.74 4.17 -2.09
CA PHE A 224 -15.49 2.92 -2.14
C PHE A 224 -16.63 3.02 -1.16
N ASP A 225 -17.83 3.13 -1.69
CA ASP A 225 -19.02 3.06 -0.87
C ASP A 225 -19.47 1.60 -0.81
N TYR A 226 -18.96 0.87 0.19
CA TYR A 226 -19.22 -0.56 0.35
C TYR A 226 -20.68 -0.86 0.64
N GLU A 227 -21.37 0.03 1.33
CA GLU A 227 -22.80 -0.13 1.65
C GLU A 227 -23.65 -0.20 0.39
N TYR A 228 -23.32 0.62 -0.61
CA TYR A 228 -24.02 0.70 -1.88
C TYR A 228 -23.27 0.01 -3.04
N ARG A 229 -22.16 -0.68 -2.75
CA ARG A 229 -21.33 -1.44 -3.71
C ARG A 229 -20.94 -0.62 -4.95
N ARG A 230 -20.47 0.61 -4.72
CA ARG A 230 -20.12 1.55 -5.80
C ARG A 230 -18.78 2.24 -5.56
N ILE A 231 -18.10 2.55 -6.65
CA ILE A 231 -16.92 3.42 -6.66
C ILE A 231 -17.39 4.83 -6.98
N VAL A 232 -16.98 5.80 -6.18
CA VAL A 232 -17.24 7.22 -6.40
C VAL A 232 -15.92 7.89 -6.76
N LEU A 233 -15.89 8.53 -7.93
CA LEU A 233 -14.72 9.19 -8.49
C LEU A 233 -14.96 10.70 -8.55
N PHE A 234 -14.01 11.51 -8.07
CA PHE A 234 -14.08 12.96 -8.13
C PHE A 234 -12.93 13.53 -8.94
N ASN A 235 -13.28 14.14 -10.08
CA ASN A 235 -12.34 14.87 -10.93
C ASN A 235 -12.15 16.27 -10.35
N THR A 236 -10.99 16.53 -9.78
CA THR A 236 -10.67 17.81 -9.12
C THR A 236 -10.54 18.97 -10.11
N LYS A 237 -10.21 18.71 -11.38
CA LYS A 237 -10.05 19.75 -12.42
C LYS A 237 -11.39 20.19 -12.99
N GLU A 238 -12.29 19.23 -13.21
CA GLU A 238 -13.64 19.51 -13.75
C GLU A 238 -14.69 19.73 -12.66
N GLU A 239 -14.34 19.48 -11.39
CA GLU A 239 -15.26 19.44 -10.25
C GLU A 239 -16.50 18.57 -10.55
N LYS A 240 -16.27 17.37 -11.07
CA LYS A 240 -17.32 16.40 -11.42
C LYS A 240 -17.16 15.11 -10.66
N VAL A 241 -18.31 14.56 -10.23
CA VAL A 241 -18.40 13.25 -9.61
C VAL A 241 -18.90 12.24 -10.63
N GLU A 242 -18.29 11.06 -10.63
CA GLU A 242 -18.73 9.90 -11.40
C GLU A 242 -18.95 8.73 -10.44
N VAL A 243 -19.96 7.91 -10.70
CA VAL A 243 -20.24 6.72 -9.90
C VAL A 243 -20.26 5.49 -10.78
N LEU A 244 -19.47 4.50 -10.39
CA LEU A 244 -19.41 3.20 -11.04
C LEU A 244 -20.05 2.18 -10.10
N GLN A 245 -21.13 1.56 -10.56
CA GLN A 245 -21.79 0.49 -9.82
C GLN A 245 -21.00 -0.81 -10.05
N VAL A 246 -20.31 -1.30 -9.02
CA VAL A 246 -19.47 -2.51 -9.13
C VAL A 246 -20.18 -3.77 -8.65
N GLY A 247 -21.13 -3.65 -7.72
CA GLY A 247 -21.95 -4.77 -7.24
C GLY A 247 -23.44 -4.46 -7.24
N ASN A 248 -24.25 -5.40 -6.77
CA ASN A 248 -25.68 -5.22 -6.55
C ASN A 248 -25.92 -4.47 -5.22
N PRO A 249 -26.50 -3.27 -5.24
CA PRO A 249 -26.80 -2.54 -4.00
C PRO A 249 -27.90 -3.24 -3.18
N LYS A 250 -28.69 -4.11 -3.80
CA LYS A 250 -29.70 -4.94 -3.13
C LYS A 250 -29.02 -6.24 -2.69
N LYS A 251 -28.58 -6.27 -1.43
CA LYS A 251 -27.75 -7.27 -0.70
C LYS A 251 -28.15 -8.77 -0.76
N LEU A 252 -28.98 -9.21 -1.72
CA LEU A 252 -29.66 -10.51 -1.71
C LEU A 252 -29.19 -11.50 -2.80
N SER A 253 -28.43 -11.08 -3.81
CA SER A 253 -27.93 -11.99 -4.86
C SER A 253 -26.47 -12.38 -4.62
N LEU A 254 -26.10 -13.62 -4.94
CA LEU A 254 -24.69 -14.03 -5.03
C LEU A 254 -23.97 -13.17 -6.08
N GLU A 255 -22.93 -12.43 -5.67
CA GLU A 255 -22.15 -11.56 -6.57
C GLU A 255 -20.89 -12.31 -7.04
N PHE A 256 -20.99 -13.02 -8.16
CA PHE A 256 -19.85 -13.67 -8.82
C PHE A 256 -19.29 -12.85 -10.00
N ASN A 257 -19.77 -11.61 -10.20
CA ASN A 257 -19.70 -10.95 -11.51
C ASN A 257 -18.69 -9.80 -11.62
N ILE A 258 -17.86 -9.57 -10.60
CA ILE A 258 -16.80 -8.55 -10.71
C ILE A 258 -15.59 -9.20 -11.38
N HIS A 259 -15.40 -8.90 -12.65
CA HIS A 259 -14.21 -9.33 -13.37
C HIS A 259 -13.07 -8.35 -13.09
N ILE A 260 -11.98 -8.84 -12.51
CA ILE A 260 -10.79 -8.05 -12.21
C ILE A 260 -9.60 -8.63 -12.97
N GLN A 261 -8.93 -7.81 -13.75
CA GLN A 261 -7.71 -8.19 -14.47
C GLN A 261 -6.58 -7.21 -14.18
N TYR A 262 -5.38 -7.74 -13.97
CA TYR A 262 -4.17 -6.94 -13.80
C TYR A 262 -3.49 -6.73 -15.14
N TYR A 263 -2.87 -5.57 -15.29
CA TYR A 263 -1.93 -5.30 -16.37
C TYR A 263 -0.86 -4.33 -15.85
N ASN A 264 0.25 -4.22 -16.59
CA ASN A 264 1.29 -3.23 -16.33
C ASN A 264 1.35 -2.30 -17.53
N ASP A 265 1.38 -1.00 -17.29
CA ASP A 265 1.30 0.02 -18.33
C ASP A 265 2.58 0.86 -18.36
N PHE A 266 3.24 0.79 -19.50
CA PHE A 266 4.52 1.43 -19.77
C PHE A 266 4.42 2.46 -20.90
N ASP A 267 3.22 2.76 -21.42
CA ASP A 267 3.06 3.59 -22.62
C ASP A 267 3.61 5.01 -22.41
N ASP A 268 3.44 5.54 -21.20
CA ASP A 268 3.86 6.89 -20.82
C ASP A 268 5.19 6.91 -20.05
N VAL A 269 5.94 5.80 -20.01
CA VAL A 269 7.16 5.70 -19.22
C VAL A 269 8.21 6.71 -19.67
N ASN A 270 8.28 6.97 -20.99
CA ASN A 270 9.22 7.89 -21.61
C ASN A 270 8.92 9.37 -21.32
N THR A 271 7.67 9.70 -20.98
CA THR A 271 7.24 11.09 -20.74
C THR A 271 7.07 11.37 -19.24
N THR A 272 6.57 10.40 -18.49
CA THR A 272 6.22 10.55 -17.07
C THR A 272 7.26 9.98 -16.11
N ASN A 273 8.22 9.18 -16.58
CA ASN A 273 9.17 8.45 -15.75
C ASN A 273 8.48 7.57 -14.69
N THR A 274 7.30 7.07 -15.01
CA THR A 274 6.44 6.32 -14.08
C THR A 274 5.92 5.09 -14.78
N THR A 275 6.07 3.93 -14.15
CA THR A 275 5.38 2.70 -14.59
C THR A 275 4.12 2.55 -13.78
N TRP A 276 3.00 2.25 -14.45
CA TRP A 276 1.71 2.19 -13.77
C TRP A 276 1.29 0.75 -13.50
N ALA A 277 0.84 0.48 -12.28
CA ALA A 277 0.14 -0.75 -11.97
C ALA A 277 -1.30 -0.60 -12.44
N GLY A 278 -1.68 -1.39 -13.44
CA GLY A 278 -2.97 -1.32 -14.12
C GLY A 278 -3.99 -2.32 -13.58
N LEU A 279 -5.25 -1.90 -13.51
CA LEU A 279 -6.39 -2.74 -13.12
C LEU A 279 -7.58 -2.50 -14.06
N ILE A 280 -8.18 -3.58 -14.57
CA ILE A 280 -9.37 -3.54 -15.42
C ILE A 280 -10.54 -4.12 -14.63
N LEU A 281 -11.60 -3.34 -14.44
CA LEU A 281 -12.86 -3.79 -13.85
C LEU A 281 -13.92 -4.02 -14.93
N ASN A 282 -14.60 -5.16 -14.86
CA ASN A 282 -15.73 -5.54 -15.72
C ASN A 282 -15.44 -5.34 -17.22
N HIS A 283 -14.19 -5.60 -17.63
CA HIS A 283 -13.66 -5.42 -18.99
C HIS A 283 -13.80 -3.99 -19.57
N SER A 284 -14.26 -3.02 -18.78
CA SER A 284 -14.75 -1.74 -19.28
C SER A 284 -14.04 -0.55 -18.66
N TRP A 285 -13.66 -0.66 -17.38
CA TRP A 285 -13.04 0.43 -16.64
C TRP A 285 -11.57 0.13 -16.41
N TYR A 286 -10.71 0.90 -17.06
CA TYR A 286 -9.26 0.77 -16.98
C TYR A 286 -8.74 1.82 -16.01
N PHE A 287 -7.98 1.36 -15.03
CA PHE A 287 -7.38 2.17 -14.00
C PHE A 287 -5.87 2.00 -13.96
N ARG A 288 -5.17 3.09 -13.68
CA ARG A 288 -3.75 3.10 -13.29
C ARG A 288 -3.64 3.59 -11.86
N VAL A 289 -2.79 2.93 -11.09
CA VAL A 289 -2.35 3.34 -9.75
C VAL A 289 -0.82 3.33 -9.67
N ILE A 290 -0.28 3.96 -8.63
CA ILE A 290 1.16 4.27 -8.54
C ILE A 290 1.97 3.02 -8.18
N SER A 291 1.38 2.06 -7.45
CA SER A 291 2.09 0.87 -6.96
C SER A 291 1.27 -0.41 -7.11
N ALA A 292 1.96 -1.55 -7.16
CA ALA A 292 1.32 -2.87 -7.11
C ALA A 292 0.51 -3.07 -5.82
N CYS A 293 0.98 -2.56 -4.68
CA CYS A 293 0.24 -2.65 -3.41
C CYS A 293 -1.10 -1.90 -3.48
N GLU A 294 -1.11 -0.67 -4.03
CA GLU A 294 -2.36 0.08 -4.27
C GLU A 294 -3.29 -0.68 -5.22
N ARG A 295 -2.75 -1.34 -6.26
CA ARG A 295 -3.53 -2.16 -7.20
C ARG A 295 -4.16 -3.35 -6.49
N GLU A 296 -3.41 -4.05 -5.64
CA GLU A 296 -3.88 -5.17 -4.85
C GLU A 296 -4.97 -4.73 -3.88
N ALA A 297 -4.74 -3.66 -3.11
CA ALA A 297 -5.74 -3.11 -2.21
C ALA A 297 -7.00 -2.62 -2.94
N PHE A 298 -6.85 -2.06 -4.15
CA PHE A 298 -7.98 -1.69 -5.01
C PHE A 298 -8.75 -2.92 -5.50
N SER A 299 -8.04 -3.95 -5.97
CA SER A 299 -8.65 -5.23 -6.35
C SER A 299 -9.41 -5.83 -5.17
N ASP A 300 -8.80 -5.85 -3.99
CA ASP A 300 -9.40 -6.40 -2.78
C ASP A 300 -10.65 -5.61 -2.37
N ALA A 301 -10.61 -4.29 -2.48
CA ALA A 301 -11.75 -3.41 -2.26
C ALA A 301 -12.91 -3.65 -3.24
N CYS A 302 -12.61 -3.98 -4.49
CA CYS A 302 -13.61 -4.28 -5.51
C CYS A 302 -14.15 -5.69 -5.39
N SER A 303 -13.26 -6.65 -5.13
CA SER A 303 -13.63 -8.04 -4.92
C SER A 303 -14.52 -8.10 -3.69
N VAL A 304 -15.54 -8.94 -3.72
CA VAL A 304 -16.39 -9.18 -2.56
C VAL A 304 -15.54 -9.93 -1.53
N ASN A 305 -14.48 -9.41 -0.90
CA ASN A 305 -13.59 -10.21 -0.06
C ASN A 305 -14.06 -10.22 1.42
N ASN A 306 -14.17 -11.43 2.01
CA ASN A 306 -14.49 -11.63 3.43
C ASN A 306 -13.41 -11.00 4.33
N PHE A 307 -13.83 -10.50 5.49
CA PHE A 307 -12.96 -9.94 6.53
C PHE A 307 -11.94 -10.94 7.06
N VAL A 308 -10.82 -10.41 7.55
CA VAL A 308 -9.67 -11.11 8.16
C VAL A 308 -9.87 -11.29 9.67
N LYS A 309 -9.79 -12.53 10.22
CA LYS A 309 -9.24 -12.71 11.58
C LYS A 309 -7.75 -12.96 11.42
N CYS A 310 -6.94 -12.12 12.04
CA CYS A 310 -5.52 -12.35 12.19
C CYS A 310 -5.31 -13.17 13.48
N HIS A 311 -4.49 -14.21 13.42
CA HIS A 311 -3.92 -14.83 14.61
C HIS A 311 -2.44 -14.52 14.63
N TYR A 312 -2.08 -13.74 15.64
CA TYR A 312 -0.70 -13.42 15.97
C TYR A 312 -0.10 -14.53 16.84
N LYS A 313 0.90 -15.26 16.31
CA LYS A 313 1.81 -16.06 17.14
C LYS A 313 3.18 -15.39 17.15
N LYS A 314 3.52 -14.74 18.27
CA LYS A 314 4.89 -14.30 18.56
C LYS A 314 5.75 -15.52 18.88
N LYS A 315 6.62 -15.94 17.96
CA LYS A 315 7.85 -16.64 18.35
C LYS A 315 8.96 -15.62 18.46
N LYS A 316 9.91 -15.85 19.37
CA LYS A 316 10.88 -14.91 19.96
C LYS A 316 11.52 -13.86 19.01
N TYR A 317 11.61 -14.13 17.70
CA TYR A 317 12.11 -13.20 16.67
C TYR A 317 11.35 -13.25 15.32
N ILE A 318 10.23 -13.98 15.22
CA ILE A 318 9.49 -14.19 13.97
C ILE A 318 7.99 -14.06 14.26
N CYS A 319 7.33 -13.13 13.58
CA CYS A 319 5.89 -12.95 13.62
C CYS A 319 5.25 -13.86 12.56
N ILE A 320 4.57 -14.93 13.00
CA ILE A 320 3.80 -15.79 12.09
C ILE A 320 2.33 -15.36 12.16
N PHE A 321 1.79 -14.96 11.02
CA PHE A 321 0.38 -14.63 10.85
C PHE A 321 -0.38 -15.87 10.37
N ILE A 322 -1.36 -16.31 11.15
CA ILE A 322 -2.31 -17.34 10.73
C ILE A 322 -3.66 -16.64 10.59
N PHE A 323 -4.20 -16.55 9.40
CA PHE A 323 -5.48 -15.88 9.20
C PHE A 323 -6.63 -16.90 9.25
N THR A 324 -7.63 -16.67 10.10
CA THR A 324 -8.88 -17.46 10.18
C THR A 324 -10.07 -16.56 9.85
N TYR A 325 -11.20 -17.09 9.41
CA TYR A 325 -12.18 -16.28 8.67
C TYR A 325 -13.61 -16.75 8.94
N GLU A 326 -14.52 -15.80 9.18
CA GLU A 326 -15.98 -16.04 9.21
C GLU A 326 -16.66 -15.34 8.03
N GLN A 327 -17.72 -15.95 7.52
CA GLN A 327 -18.35 -15.62 6.24
C GLN A 327 -19.51 -14.63 6.43
N GLU A 328 -19.62 -13.62 5.56
CA GLU A 328 -20.87 -12.87 5.45
C GLU A 328 -21.45 -12.78 4.04
N PHE A 329 -20.69 -13.01 2.95
CA PHE A 329 -21.31 -12.98 1.61
C PHE A 329 -20.70 -13.98 0.62
N ASN A 330 -21.49 -14.98 0.25
CA ASN A 330 -21.87 -15.28 -1.13
C ASN A 330 -20.79 -15.36 -2.24
N SER A 331 -19.57 -15.81 -1.93
CA SER A 331 -18.65 -16.23 -3.00
C SER A 331 -17.70 -17.36 -2.60
N PHE A 332 -17.24 -18.06 -3.65
CA PHE A 332 -16.20 -19.05 -3.60
C PHE A 332 -14.86 -18.32 -3.69
N TYR A 333 -14.01 -18.50 -2.68
CA TYR A 333 -12.70 -17.86 -2.64
C TYR A 333 -11.60 -18.88 -2.68
N VAL A 334 -10.58 -18.56 -3.46
CA VAL A 334 -9.30 -19.23 -3.34
C VAL A 334 -8.37 -18.36 -2.49
N ILE A 335 -7.94 -18.92 -1.37
CA ILE A 335 -6.88 -18.38 -0.53
C ILE A 335 -5.56 -18.97 -1.01
N TRP A 336 -4.57 -18.12 -1.26
CA TRP A 336 -3.22 -18.55 -1.58
C TRP A 336 -2.19 -17.76 -0.78
N LYS A 337 -0.97 -18.28 -0.68
CA LYS A 337 0.09 -17.72 0.17
C LYS A 337 1.36 -17.49 -0.64
N GLU A 338 1.98 -16.33 -0.45
CA GLU A 338 3.28 -15.95 -1.01
C GLU A 338 4.17 -15.42 0.11
N GLY A 339 5.29 -16.10 0.40
CA GLY A 339 6.08 -15.79 1.58
C GLY A 339 5.22 -15.88 2.84
N ASP A 340 5.02 -14.78 3.56
CA ASP A 340 4.10 -14.68 4.71
C ASP A 340 2.79 -13.95 4.39
N LYS A 341 2.63 -13.45 3.17
CA LYS A 341 1.41 -12.76 2.74
C LYS A 341 0.36 -13.77 2.29
N ILE A 342 -0.88 -13.55 2.71
CA ILE A 342 -2.04 -14.35 2.29
C ILE A 342 -2.91 -13.48 1.42
N TYR A 343 -3.29 -14.04 0.27
CA TYR A 343 -4.09 -13.40 -0.76
C TYR A 343 -5.41 -14.13 -0.95
N ARG A 344 -6.42 -13.42 -1.45
CA ARG A 344 -7.77 -13.93 -1.67
C ARG A 344 -8.25 -13.55 -3.05
N GLU A 345 -8.68 -14.56 -3.80
CA GLU A 345 -9.28 -14.36 -5.11
C GLU A 345 -10.71 -14.85 -5.09
N ALA A 346 -11.65 -13.97 -5.42
CA ALA A 346 -13.01 -14.39 -5.73
C ALA A 346 -13.02 -15.05 -7.11
N MET A 347 -13.59 -16.25 -7.20
CA MET A 347 -13.78 -16.96 -8.46
C MET A 347 -15.25 -17.36 -8.61
N ASN A 348 -15.75 -17.36 -9.84
CA ASN A 348 -17.07 -17.90 -10.13
C ASN A 348 -16.96 -19.43 -10.27
N PRO A 349 -17.43 -20.23 -9.28
CA PRO A 349 -17.21 -21.66 -9.32
C PRO A 349 -18.04 -22.34 -10.43
N TYR A 350 -19.10 -21.68 -10.91
CA TYR A 350 -20.00 -22.20 -11.93
C TYR A 350 -19.52 -21.94 -13.36
N ALA A 351 -18.59 -21.01 -13.55
CA ALA A 351 -18.09 -20.61 -14.86
C ALA A 351 -16.60 -20.95 -15.08
N MET A 352 -15.88 -21.29 -14.01
CA MET A 352 -14.44 -21.47 -14.04
C MET A 352 -14.08 -22.94 -13.76
N THR A 353 -13.22 -23.49 -14.61
CA THR A 353 -12.58 -24.81 -14.42
C THR A 353 -11.37 -24.70 -13.50
N LEU A 354 -10.92 -25.82 -12.92
CA LEU A 354 -9.68 -25.86 -12.13
C LEU A 354 -8.47 -25.36 -12.93
N LYS A 355 -8.36 -25.75 -14.21
CA LYS A 355 -7.32 -25.30 -15.14
C LYS A 355 -7.36 -23.78 -15.32
N GLN A 356 -8.53 -23.21 -15.60
CA GLN A 356 -8.69 -21.76 -15.75
C GLN A 356 -8.37 -21.02 -14.45
N GLY A 357 -8.78 -21.54 -13.29
CA GLY A 357 -8.44 -20.95 -11.99
C GLY A 357 -6.94 -20.94 -11.72
N ILE A 358 -6.24 -22.06 -12.01
CA ILE A 358 -4.78 -22.13 -11.89
C ILE A 358 -4.10 -21.14 -12.83
N GLU A 359 -4.55 -21.06 -14.08
CA GLU A 359 -3.96 -20.16 -15.08
C GLU A 359 -4.22 -18.69 -14.73
N HIS A 360 -5.40 -18.35 -14.20
CA HIS A 360 -5.71 -17.04 -13.66
C HIS A 360 -4.70 -16.63 -12.57
N PHE A 361 -4.38 -17.54 -11.64
CA PHE A 361 -3.37 -17.28 -10.61
C PHE A 361 -1.98 -17.07 -11.16
N LYS A 362 -1.54 -17.91 -12.11
CA LYS A 362 -0.23 -17.73 -12.74
C LYS A 362 -0.13 -16.37 -13.42
N ASN A 363 -1.13 -15.99 -14.21
CA ASN A 363 -1.15 -14.72 -14.92
C ASN A 363 -1.12 -13.54 -13.93
N LYS A 364 -1.89 -13.64 -12.84
CA LYS A 364 -1.92 -12.62 -11.79
C LYS A 364 -0.57 -12.48 -11.08
N LEU A 365 0.06 -13.60 -10.72
CA LEU A 365 1.39 -13.67 -10.12
C LEU A 365 2.45 -13.11 -11.07
N GLN A 366 2.43 -13.52 -12.34
CA GLN A 366 3.36 -13.05 -13.37
C GLN A 366 3.28 -11.52 -13.54
N MET A 367 2.08 -10.95 -13.60
CA MET A 367 1.89 -9.50 -13.69
C MET A 367 2.40 -8.76 -12.45
N LYS A 368 2.32 -9.39 -11.28
CA LYS A 368 2.80 -8.82 -10.02
C LYS A 368 4.32 -8.87 -9.93
N GLU A 369 4.92 -10.03 -10.15
CA GLU A 369 6.36 -10.24 -10.12
C GLU A 369 7.06 -9.46 -11.23
N GLY A 370 6.47 -9.41 -12.43
CA GLY A 370 6.94 -8.56 -13.52
C GLY A 370 6.94 -7.07 -13.20
N TYR A 371 5.94 -6.58 -12.45
CA TYR A 371 5.91 -5.17 -12.03
C TYR A 371 6.94 -4.86 -10.93
N ASN A 372 7.06 -5.75 -9.94
CA ASN A 372 7.87 -5.51 -8.75
C ASN A 372 9.37 -5.71 -9.00
N LEU A 373 9.72 -6.77 -9.74
CA LEU A 373 11.09 -7.26 -9.87
C LEU A 373 11.56 -7.39 -11.32
N GLY A 374 10.70 -7.13 -12.31
CA GLY A 374 11.00 -7.44 -13.71
C GLY A 374 11.07 -8.95 -13.99
N THR A 375 10.59 -9.79 -13.07
CA THR A 375 10.60 -11.25 -13.17
C THR A 375 9.25 -11.76 -13.68
N ASP A 376 9.06 -11.78 -14.99
CA ASP A 376 7.82 -12.26 -15.62
C ASP A 376 7.98 -13.60 -16.36
N GLU A 377 9.15 -14.25 -16.33
CA GLU A 377 9.31 -15.60 -16.89
C GLU A 377 9.06 -16.67 -15.83
N LEU A 378 7.95 -17.42 -15.97
CA LEU A 378 7.64 -18.55 -15.09
C LEU A 378 8.50 -19.77 -15.46
N THR A 379 9.42 -20.16 -14.58
CA THR A 379 10.30 -21.32 -14.78
C THR A 379 9.70 -22.61 -14.28
N HIS A 380 9.05 -22.54 -13.11
CA HIS A 380 8.51 -23.69 -12.43
C HIS A 380 7.22 -23.33 -11.70
N SER A 381 6.19 -24.15 -11.86
CA SER A 381 4.99 -24.10 -11.04
C SER A 381 4.60 -25.50 -10.58
N ASN A 382 4.37 -25.68 -9.28
CA ASN A 382 3.96 -26.94 -8.69
C ASN A 382 2.69 -26.76 -7.84
N TYR A 383 1.82 -27.78 -7.90
CA TYR A 383 0.53 -27.84 -7.23
C TYR A 383 0.45 -29.11 -6.40
N GLU A 384 0.52 -28.96 -5.08
CA GLU A 384 0.35 -30.07 -4.14
C GLU A 384 -1.13 -30.17 -3.76
N PHE A 385 -1.97 -30.75 -4.64
CA PHE A 385 -3.44 -30.79 -4.45
C PHE A 385 -3.89 -31.44 -3.13
N ASN A 386 -3.09 -32.34 -2.57
CA ASN A 386 -3.29 -32.97 -1.28
C ASN A 386 -3.08 -32.01 -0.08
N THR A 387 -2.36 -30.90 -0.27
CA THR A 387 -2.15 -29.86 0.76
C THR A 387 -3.22 -28.76 0.71
N TRP A 388 -4.07 -28.78 -0.32
CA TRP A 388 -5.17 -27.84 -0.46
C TRP A 388 -6.26 -28.15 0.55
N LYS A 389 -7.12 -27.16 0.85
CA LYS A 389 -8.21 -27.35 1.81
C LYS A 389 -9.53 -26.82 1.23
N PRO A 390 -10.55 -27.65 1.02
CA PRO A 390 -10.51 -29.12 1.08
C PRO A 390 -9.50 -29.74 0.10
N PRO A 391 -8.90 -30.91 0.43
CA PRO A 391 -7.94 -31.57 -0.46
C PRO A 391 -8.65 -32.09 -1.72
N ILE A 392 -7.95 -32.04 -2.85
CA ILE A 392 -8.41 -32.64 -4.11
C ILE A 392 -7.52 -33.83 -4.47
N ALA A 393 -8.09 -34.87 -5.08
CA ALA A 393 -7.34 -36.01 -5.58
C ALA A 393 -6.31 -35.58 -6.63
N SER A 394 -5.10 -36.14 -6.57
CA SER A 394 -3.99 -35.74 -7.47
C SER A 394 -4.24 -36.08 -8.95
N ASN A 395 -5.12 -37.04 -9.22
CA ASN A 395 -5.52 -37.49 -10.56
C ASN A 395 -6.78 -36.80 -11.10
N VAL A 396 -7.24 -35.71 -10.47
CA VAL A 396 -8.43 -34.99 -10.92
C VAL A 396 -8.23 -34.41 -12.33
N ASN A 397 -9.26 -34.51 -13.18
CA ASN A 397 -9.26 -33.82 -14.46
C ASN A 397 -9.30 -32.30 -14.21
N LYS A 398 -8.32 -31.56 -14.74
CA LYS A 398 -8.20 -30.10 -14.55
C LYS A 398 -9.28 -29.32 -15.29
N ASP A 399 -9.94 -29.90 -16.28
CA ASP A 399 -11.01 -29.25 -17.04
C ASP A 399 -12.38 -29.33 -16.31
N VAL A 400 -12.42 -29.88 -15.10
CA VAL A 400 -13.63 -29.93 -14.25
C VAL A 400 -13.93 -28.54 -13.67
N LEU A 401 -15.22 -28.17 -13.64
CA LEU A 401 -15.69 -26.93 -13.02
C LEU A 401 -15.38 -26.93 -11.51
N LEU A 402 -15.03 -25.76 -10.98
CA LEU A 402 -14.81 -25.60 -9.54
C LEU A 402 -16.07 -25.96 -8.73
N HIS A 403 -17.27 -25.71 -9.27
CA HIS A 403 -18.53 -26.18 -8.70
C HIS A 403 -18.52 -27.69 -8.47
N ASP A 404 -18.19 -28.48 -9.49
CA ASP A 404 -18.21 -29.93 -9.39
C ASP A 404 -17.18 -30.48 -8.40
N LEU A 405 -16.06 -29.77 -8.22
CA LEU A 405 -15.03 -30.12 -7.25
C LEU A 405 -15.45 -29.88 -5.81
N TYR A 406 -16.16 -28.77 -5.55
CA TYR A 406 -16.41 -28.29 -4.19
C TYR A 406 -17.88 -28.32 -3.76
N LYS A 407 -18.83 -28.73 -4.61
CA LYS A 407 -20.27 -28.74 -4.30
C LYS A 407 -20.67 -29.57 -3.07
N TYR A 408 -19.86 -30.54 -2.69
CA TYR A 408 -20.07 -31.37 -1.50
C TYR A 408 -19.31 -30.89 -0.26
N ALA A 409 -18.53 -29.82 -0.38
CA ALA A 409 -17.80 -29.26 0.74
C ALA A 409 -18.77 -28.46 1.66
N PRO A 410 -18.56 -28.48 2.99
CA PRO A 410 -19.39 -27.74 3.92
C PRO A 410 -19.49 -26.26 3.55
N HIS A 411 -20.72 -25.72 3.64
CA HIS A 411 -21.07 -24.33 3.35
C HIS A 411 -20.99 -23.88 1.87
N TYR A 412 -20.71 -24.78 0.91
CA TYR A 412 -20.76 -24.45 -0.52
C TYR A 412 -22.09 -23.78 -0.94
N PRO A 413 -22.11 -22.75 -1.80
CA PRO A 413 -20.97 -22.12 -2.50
C PRO A 413 -20.16 -21.15 -1.66
N ASN A 414 -20.62 -20.86 -0.44
CA ASN A 414 -19.96 -19.99 0.52
C ASN A 414 -18.85 -20.82 1.19
N ILE A 415 -17.77 -21.07 0.47
CA ILE A 415 -16.61 -21.79 0.98
C ILE A 415 -15.34 -21.03 0.65
N GLN A 416 -14.38 -21.09 1.57
CA GLN A 416 -13.01 -20.67 1.33
C GLN A 416 -12.18 -21.91 1.07
N VAL A 417 -11.61 -22.00 -0.12
CA VAL A 417 -10.69 -23.06 -0.48
C VAL A 417 -9.27 -22.53 -0.40
N TYR A 418 -8.35 -23.28 0.20
CA TYR A 418 -6.95 -22.91 0.28
C TYR A 418 -6.17 -23.63 -0.81
N TRP A 419 -5.56 -22.88 -1.72
CA TRP A 419 -4.66 -23.40 -2.75
C TRP A 419 -3.23 -23.02 -2.40
N LYS A 420 -2.39 -24.04 -2.22
CA LYS A 420 -0.95 -23.85 -2.12
C LYS A 420 -0.36 -23.94 -3.52
N ILE A 421 0.11 -22.81 -4.04
CA ILE A 421 0.74 -22.67 -5.35
C ILE A 421 2.18 -22.27 -5.12
N ASN A 422 3.12 -23.11 -5.55
CA ASN A 422 4.54 -22.74 -5.59
C ASN A 422 4.85 -22.30 -7.02
N ALA A 423 5.22 -21.05 -7.21
CA ALA A 423 5.62 -20.51 -8.50
C ALA A 423 6.97 -19.79 -8.38
N PHE A 424 7.86 -20.06 -9.33
CA PHE A 424 9.19 -19.44 -9.40
C PHE A 424 9.30 -18.64 -10.69
N PHE A 425 9.55 -17.35 -10.54
CA PHE A 425 9.74 -16.42 -11.64
C PHE A 425 11.20 -16.00 -11.73
N ILE A 426 11.69 -15.81 -12.95
CA ILE A 426 13.00 -15.23 -13.23
C ILE A 426 12.85 -14.01 -14.13
N VAL A 427 13.88 -13.18 -14.16
CA VAL A 427 14.00 -12.13 -15.17
C VAL A 427 14.27 -12.81 -16.50
N PRO A 428 13.47 -12.54 -17.55
CA PRO A 428 13.74 -13.12 -18.86
C PRO A 428 15.15 -12.78 -19.32
N TYR A 429 15.83 -13.73 -19.95
CA TYR A 429 17.24 -13.55 -20.33
C TYR A 429 17.49 -12.26 -21.15
N ARG A 430 16.54 -11.87 -22.01
CA ARG A 430 16.58 -10.62 -22.78
C ARG A 430 16.63 -9.33 -21.92
N HIS A 431 16.13 -9.40 -20.69
CA HIS A 431 16.09 -8.31 -19.71
C HIS A 431 17.24 -8.38 -18.69
N THR A 432 18.15 -9.35 -18.84
CA THR A 432 19.36 -9.46 -18.01
C THR A 432 20.55 -8.75 -18.63
N ILE A 433 21.45 -8.22 -17.78
CA ILE A 433 22.65 -7.49 -18.18
C ILE A 433 23.90 -8.35 -17.92
N GLY A 434 24.70 -8.57 -18.97
CA GLY A 434 25.97 -9.29 -18.88
C GLY A 434 26.99 -8.57 -18.00
N ILE A 435 27.73 -9.32 -17.18
CA ILE A 435 28.79 -8.78 -16.30
C ILE A 435 30.02 -8.34 -17.12
N LYS A 436 30.26 -9.01 -18.26
CA LYS A 436 31.36 -8.67 -19.19
C LYS A 436 31.09 -7.27 -19.79
N ARG A 437 31.80 -6.26 -19.24
CA ARG A 437 31.78 -4.83 -19.65
C ARG A 437 32.29 -4.56 -21.08
N THR A 438 32.19 -5.51 -21.99
CA THR A 438 33.07 -5.55 -23.15
C THR A 438 32.86 -4.43 -24.16
N ASN A 439 31.75 -3.66 -24.15
CA ASN A 439 31.61 -2.47 -25.00
C ASN A 439 30.58 -1.45 -24.47
N ILE A 440 30.69 -0.99 -23.22
CA ILE A 440 29.92 0.22 -22.83
C ILE A 440 30.45 1.37 -23.69
N ILE A 441 29.56 1.93 -24.51
CA ILE A 441 29.85 2.95 -25.50
C ILE A 441 30.57 4.12 -24.81
N LYS A 442 31.84 4.35 -25.17
CA LYS A 442 32.69 5.45 -24.65
C LYS A 442 32.14 6.86 -24.90
N SER A 443 30.97 7.01 -25.53
CA SER A 443 30.43 8.30 -25.98
C SER A 443 29.99 9.20 -24.83
N ILE A 444 29.56 8.66 -23.68
CA ILE A 444 29.05 9.48 -22.56
C ILE A 444 30.18 10.08 -21.71
N LEU A 445 31.40 9.54 -21.78
CA LEU A 445 32.53 10.02 -20.98
C LEU A 445 33.33 11.16 -21.62
N ASN A 446 33.00 11.59 -22.85
CA ASN A 446 33.94 12.35 -23.68
C ASN A 446 33.76 13.86 -23.76
N GLU A 447 32.84 14.50 -23.03
CA GLU A 447 32.74 15.96 -23.07
C GLU A 447 32.71 16.58 -21.66
N ASN A 448 33.90 16.99 -21.19
CA ASN A 448 34.18 17.98 -20.12
C ASN A 448 34.54 17.51 -18.70
N VAL A 449 34.80 16.22 -18.44
CA VAL A 449 35.37 15.76 -17.15
C VAL A 449 36.82 15.32 -17.31
N THR A 450 37.66 16.17 -17.92
CA THR A 450 39.05 15.80 -18.23
C THR A 450 40.06 16.01 -17.10
N ASN A 451 39.67 16.33 -15.85
CA ASN A 451 40.65 16.59 -14.78
C ASN A 451 40.32 16.08 -13.37
N LYS A 452 39.45 15.07 -13.19
CA LYS A 452 39.26 14.44 -11.88
C LYS A 452 39.69 12.97 -11.85
N VAL A 453 40.97 12.80 -11.54
CA VAL A 453 41.52 11.80 -10.61
C VAL A 453 41.29 10.32 -10.97
N ASN A 454 42.36 9.68 -11.45
CA ASN A 454 42.56 8.22 -11.53
C ASN A 454 42.68 7.58 -10.12
N ILE A 455 41.72 7.80 -9.23
CA ILE A 455 41.57 6.94 -8.05
C ILE A 455 40.80 5.72 -8.54
N LYS A 456 41.48 4.56 -8.62
CA LYS A 456 40.79 3.27 -8.59
C LYS A 456 39.92 3.31 -7.33
N PRO A 457 38.57 3.35 -7.42
CA PRO A 457 37.78 3.19 -6.23
C PRO A 457 38.20 1.86 -5.61
N ALA A 458 38.61 1.89 -4.34
CA ALA A 458 38.75 0.68 -3.54
C ALA A 458 37.33 0.11 -3.46
N PHE A 459 37.00 -0.72 -4.44
CA PHE A 459 35.69 -1.33 -4.59
C PHE A 459 35.57 -2.26 -3.39
N ASN A 460 34.83 -1.82 -2.37
CA ASN A 460 34.49 -2.65 -1.23
C ASN A 460 33.23 -3.41 -1.65
N PRO A 461 33.35 -4.60 -2.26
CA PRO A 461 32.24 -5.25 -2.89
C PRO A 461 31.43 -5.87 -1.76
N LEU A 462 30.24 -5.32 -1.57
CA LEU A 462 29.17 -5.88 -0.74
C LEU A 462 29.25 -5.57 0.76
N LEU A 463 28.05 -5.31 1.27
CA LEU A 463 27.70 -5.12 2.66
C LEU A 463 28.19 -6.32 3.49
N TYR A 464 28.96 -6.07 4.55
CA TYR A 464 29.31 -7.13 5.49
C TYR A 464 28.05 -7.57 6.24
N GLU A 465 27.99 -8.82 6.72
CA GLU A 465 26.87 -9.33 7.53
C GLU A 465 26.55 -8.41 8.74
N ARG A 466 27.56 -7.69 9.26
CA ARG A 466 27.40 -6.69 10.32
C ARG A 466 26.61 -5.44 9.89
N ASP A 467 26.61 -5.09 8.61
CA ASP A 467 25.85 -3.97 8.08
C ASP A 467 24.37 -4.32 7.85
N LEU A 468 24.00 -5.61 7.75
CA LEU A 468 22.59 -6.03 7.70
C LEU A 468 21.79 -5.57 8.92
N HIS A 469 22.39 -5.57 10.11
CA HIS A 469 21.75 -5.05 11.32
C HIS A 469 21.52 -3.54 11.26
N LYS A 470 22.49 -2.78 10.73
CA LYS A 470 22.32 -1.32 10.52
C LYS A 470 21.26 -1.04 9.48
N LEU A 471 21.25 -1.80 8.38
CA LEU A 471 20.25 -1.70 7.33
C LEU A 471 18.85 -2.05 7.83
N LYS A 472 18.73 -3.02 8.72
CA LYS A 472 17.45 -3.35 9.37
C LYS A 472 16.95 -2.20 10.25
N LEU A 473 17.82 -1.57 11.04
CA LEU A 473 17.46 -0.39 11.84
C LEU A 473 17.05 0.81 10.97
N ILE A 474 17.73 1.01 9.82
CA ILE A 474 17.38 2.04 8.83
C ILE A 474 16.03 1.70 8.19
N GLN A 475 15.82 0.46 7.78
CA GLN A 475 14.55 -0.02 7.20
C GLN A 475 13.39 0.20 8.18
N ASP A 476 13.55 -0.19 9.44
CA ASP A 476 12.52 -0.01 10.48
C ASP A 476 12.22 1.48 10.73
N SER A 477 13.21 2.36 10.58
CA SER A 477 13.05 3.82 10.68
C SER A 477 12.42 4.45 9.43
N CYS A 478 12.66 3.89 8.24
CA CYS A 478 12.11 4.34 6.96
C CYS A 478 10.69 3.84 6.69
N MET A 479 10.26 2.74 7.31
CA MET A 479 8.94 2.13 7.14
C MET A 479 7.80 2.90 7.85
N VAL A 480 8.08 4.05 8.47
CA VAL A 480 7.02 4.94 8.94
C VAL A 480 6.24 5.41 7.70
N PRO A 481 4.93 5.11 7.56
CA PRO A 481 4.14 5.55 6.42
C PRO A 481 4.04 7.08 6.46
N LYS A 482 4.97 7.78 5.81
CA LYS A 482 4.88 9.22 5.62
C LYS A 482 3.77 9.44 4.59
N SER A 483 2.85 10.34 4.90
CA SER A 483 1.64 10.65 4.11
C SER A 483 1.91 11.25 2.73
N SER A 484 3.18 11.47 2.35
CA SER A 484 3.54 11.93 1.01
C SER A 484 3.40 10.79 0.02
N ARG A 485 2.50 10.92 -0.95
CA ARG A 485 2.34 9.95 -2.05
C ARG A 485 3.54 9.88 -2.98
N ASN A 486 4.49 10.79 -2.84
CA ASN A 486 5.63 10.91 -3.74
C ASN A 486 6.92 10.49 -3.02
N HIS A 487 7.34 9.25 -3.25
CA HIS A 487 8.58 8.67 -2.72
C HIS A 487 9.83 9.51 -3.06
N MET A 488 9.87 10.13 -4.25
CA MET A 488 10.96 11.04 -4.64
C MET A 488 11.01 12.28 -3.72
N LYS A 489 9.86 12.92 -3.47
CA LYS A 489 9.81 14.06 -2.53
C LYS A 489 10.25 13.66 -1.13
N GLN A 490 9.84 12.48 -0.66
CA GLN A 490 10.25 11.99 0.66
C GLN A 490 11.76 11.79 0.75
N LEU A 491 12.34 11.13 -0.26
CA LEU A 491 13.77 10.87 -0.34
C LEU A 491 14.56 12.18 -0.36
N LEU A 492 14.25 13.09 -1.28
CA LEU A 492 14.97 14.36 -1.40
C LEU A 492 14.74 15.28 -0.19
N HIS A 493 13.55 15.28 0.40
CA HIS A 493 13.29 16.03 1.62
C HIS A 493 14.17 15.56 2.78
N GLU A 494 14.32 14.24 2.95
CA GLU A 494 15.20 13.68 3.98
C GLU A 494 16.67 14.04 3.71
N VAL A 495 17.13 13.99 2.46
CA VAL A 495 18.50 14.39 2.09
C VAL A 495 18.74 15.88 2.41
N ILE A 496 17.80 16.76 2.05
CA ILE A 496 17.88 18.20 2.34
C ILE A 496 17.88 18.46 3.84
N LYS A 497 17.04 17.74 4.59
CA LYS A 497 16.94 17.85 6.05
C LYS A 497 18.26 17.51 6.74
N ASN A 498 19.02 16.58 6.19
CA ASN A 498 20.34 16.18 6.70
C ASN A 498 21.49 17.02 6.12
N SER A 499 21.21 18.24 5.62
CA SER A 499 22.21 19.20 5.13
C SER A 499 23.00 18.76 3.89
N TYR A 500 22.42 17.88 3.06
CA TYR A 500 23.01 17.41 1.80
C TYR A 500 22.35 18.06 0.57
N LEU A 501 21.84 19.29 0.69
CA LEU A 501 21.20 20.00 -0.43
C LEU A 501 22.19 20.26 -1.58
N LEU A 502 23.43 20.61 -1.28
CA LEU A 502 24.44 20.90 -2.29
C LEU A 502 24.78 19.67 -3.15
N ASP A 503 24.61 18.45 -2.63
CA ASP A 503 24.85 17.22 -3.39
C ASP A 503 23.76 16.93 -4.43
N LEU A 504 22.62 17.61 -4.32
CA LEU A 504 21.53 17.55 -5.30
C LEU A 504 21.76 18.50 -6.48
N ILE A 505 22.85 19.28 -6.46
CA ILE A 505 23.16 20.35 -7.42
C ILE A 505 24.58 20.18 -7.95
N SER A 506 24.73 19.96 -9.25
CA SER A 506 26.01 19.60 -9.87
C SER A 506 27.00 20.76 -9.96
N LYS A 507 26.51 22.01 -10.04
CA LYS A 507 27.32 23.22 -10.03
C LYS A 507 27.09 23.98 -8.73
N ARG A 508 28.16 24.35 -8.02
CA ARG A 508 28.07 25.20 -6.83
C ARG A 508 27.31 26.48 -7.21
N PRO A 509 26.11 26.69 -6.65
CA PRO A 509 25.32 27.86 -6.97
C PRO A 509 26.01 29.10 -6.39
N SER A 510 25.88 30.24 -7.07
CA SER A 510 26.27 31.55 -6.51
C SER A 510 25.31 32.05 -5.44
N ARG A 511 24.18 31.34 -5.25
CA ARG A 511 23.11 31.65 -4.29
C ARG A 511 23.34 30.94 -2.96
N SER A 512 22.76 31.49 -1.90
CA SER A 512 22.75 30.83 -0.58
C SER A 512 21.88 29.55 -0.60
N GLU A 513 22.14 28.61 0.31
CA GLU A 513 21.28 27.42 0.48
C GLU A 513 19.85 27.80 0.85
N GLU A 514 19.67 28.89 1.60
CA GLU A 514 18.37 29.44 2.00
C GLU A 514 17.56 29.90 0.79
N ASP A 515 18.20 30.54 -0.19
CA ASP A 515 17.53 30.97 -1.42
C ASP A 515 17.04 29.76 -2.24
N ILE A 516 17.85 28.70 -2.29
CA ILE A 516 17.50 27.46 -2.97
C ILE A 516 16.35 26.76 -2.25
N LYS A 517 16.41 26.63 -0.92
CA LYS A 517 15.32 26.08 -0.09
C LYS A 517 14.01 26.84 -0.30
N ARG A 518 14.06 28.18 -0.38
CA ARG A 518 12.88 29.01 -0.72
C ARG A 518 12.38 28.71 -2.12
N GLN A 519 13.27 28.63 -3.11
CA GLN A 519 12.89 28.38 -4.51
C GLN A 519 12.18 27.03 -4.69
N ILE A 520 12.66 25.97 -4.03
CA ILE A 520 12.02 24.64 -4.06
C ILE A 520 10.88 24.48 -3.05
N CYS A 521 10.47 25.56 -2.37
CA CYS A 521 9.43 25.55 -1.35
C CYS A 521 9.69 24.49 -0.24
N TYR A 522 10.95 24.31 0.15
CA TYR A 522 11.32 23.38 1.21
C TYR A 522 10.72 23.84 2.54
N ASN A 523 9.98 22.94 3.17
CA ASN A 523 9.46 23.10 4.52
C ASN A 523 9.85 21.87 5.32
N GLU A 524 10.62 22.05 6.39
CA GLU A 524 11.14 20.96 7.23
C GLU A 524 10.03 20.05 7.78
N ASN A 525 8.84 20.59 8.01
CA ASN A 525 7.71 19.86 8.58
C ASN A 525 6.71 19.34 7.52
N GLU A 526 6.87 19.70 6.25
CA GLU A 526 5.86 19.44 5.22
C GLU A 526 6.46 19.00 3.89
N VAL A 527 6.71 17.68 3.78
CA VAL A 527 7.28 17.02 2.59
C VAL A 527 6.54 17.33 1.29
N ASN A 528 5.20 17.46 1.36
CA ASN A 528 4.36 17.63 0.16
C ASN A 528 4.56 18.98 -0.53
N LYS A 529 5.03 20.01 0.18
CA LYS A 529 5.30 21.35 -0.37
C LYS A 529 6.55 21.41 -1.23
N LEU A 530 7.47 20.45 -1.07
CA LEU A 530 8.70 20.39 -1.86
C LEU A 530 8.36 20.35 -3.35
N VAL A 531 8.84 21.32 -4.11
CA VAL A 531 8.72 21.39 -5.57
C VAL A 531 9.93 20.66 -6.19
N LEU A 532 9.65 19.70 -7.06
CA LEU A 532 10.66 18.96 -7.81
C LEU A 532 10.96 19.73 -9.11
N ASP A 533 11.80 20.76 -9.01
CA ASP A 533 12.26 21.57 -10.15
C ASP A 533 13.64 21.10 -10.59
N ASP A 534 13.74 20.55 -11.80
CA ASP A 534 14.98 20.02 -12.39
C ASP A 534 15.96 21.11 -12.85
N LYS A 535 15.51 22.37 -12.92
CA LYS A 535 16.41 23.53 -13.12
C LYS A 535 17.16 23.89 -11.85
N VAL A 536 16.62 23.53 -10.69
CA VAL A 536 17.21 23.82 -9.37
C VAL A 536 17.92 22.59 -8.82
N LEU A 537 17.22 21.46 -8.77
CA LEU A 537 17.74 20.16 -8.33
C LEU A 537 18.26 19.42 -9.57
N THR A 538 19.46 19.78 -10.03
CA THR A 538 20.01 19.27 -11.30
C THR A 538 20.18 17.76 -11.31
N ILE A 539 20.30 17.12 -10.14
CA ILE A 539 20.27 15.65 -10.01
C ILE A 539 19.06 15.03 -10.70
N LEU A 540 17.91 15.72 -10.76
CA LEU A 540 16.71 15.22 -11.44
C LEU A 540 16.93 15.03 -12.94
N ASN A 541 17.79 15.82 -13.59
CA ASN A 541 18.14 15.63 -15.00
C ASN A 541 19.02 14.39 -15.18
N GLU A 542 20.02 14.21 -14.32
CA GLU A 542 20.87 13.01 -14.32
C GLU A 542 20.04 11.75 -14.10
N LEU A 543 19.05 11.82 -13.19
CA LEU A 543 18.12 10.72 -12.94
C LEU A 543 17.26 10.38 -14.14
N LYS A 544 16.72 11.38 -14.85
CA LYS A 544 15.95 11.15 -16.08
C LYS A 544 16.82 10.53 -17.18
N ILE A 545 18.07 10.99 -17.31
CA ILE A 545 19.02 10.40 -18.27
C ILE A 545 19.27 8.93 -17.94
N LEU A 546 19.59 8.61 -16.68
CA LEU A 546 19.81 7.22 -16.25
C LEU A 546 18.53 6.36 -16.33
N TYR A 547 17.38 6.95 -16.07
CA TYR A 547 16.10 6.26 -16.18
C TYR A 547 15.80 5.85 -17.62
N HIS A 548 16.16 6.70 -18.60
CA HIS A 548 16.02 6.39 -20.03
C HIS A 548 17.24 5.73 -20.65
N ASP A 549 18.24 5.35 -19.84
CA ASP A 549 19.42 4.63 -20.33
C ASP A 549 19.01 3.30 -20.97
N ASP A 550 19.68 2.94 -22.07
CA ASP A 550 19.38 1.73 -22.83
C ASP A 550 19.48 0.46 -21.97
N ILE A 551 20.34 0.45 -20.95
CA ILE A 551 20.45 -0.66 -19.99
C ILE A 551 19.17 -0.77 -19.15
N HIS A 552 18.68 0.35 -18.61
CA HIS A 552 17.45 0.34 -17.80
C HIS A 552 16.21 0.00 -18.64
N LYS A 553 16.16 0.50 -19.88
CA LYS A 553 15.15 0.13 -20.88
C LYS A 553 15.24 -1.35 -21.24
N GLN A 554 16.45 -1.89 -21.45
CA GLN A 554 16.66 -3.31 -21.70
C GLN A 554 16.15 -4.16 -20.54
N MET A 555 16.36 -3.72 -19.30
CA MET A 555 15.82 -4.38 -18.11
C MET A 555 14.28 -4.32 -18.01
N GLY A 556 13.60 -3.49 -18.82
CA GLY A 556 12.14 -3.33 -18.77
C GLY A 556 11.65 -2.28 -17.76
N TYR A 557 12.48 -1.30 -17.43
CA TYR A 557 12.21 -0.26 -16.42
C TYR A 557 11.84 -0.81 -15.02
N PRO A 558 12.58 -1.78 -14.47
CA PRO A 558 12.24 -2.38 -13.18
C PRO A 558 12.41 -1.40 -12.00
N LEU A 559 13.17 -0.31 -12.19
CA LEU A 559 13.41 0.70 -11.17
C LEU A 559 12.61 1.97 -11.44
N GLN A 560 11.76 2.36 -10.50
CA GLN A 560 11.21 3.73 -10.45
C GLN A 560 12.32 4.78 -10.31
N LEU A 561 12.03 6.02 -10.73
CA LEU A 561 12.99 7.13 -10.69
C LEU A 561 13.60 7.36 -9.29
N TYR A 562 12.81 7.17 -8.23
CA TYR A 562 13.30 7.32 -6.85
C TYR A 562 14.23 6.18 -6.41
N HIS A 563 14.12 4.98 -6.99
CA HIS A 563 15.09 3.89 -6.76
C HIS A 563 16.45 4.25 -7.34
N ILE A 564 16.48 4.78 -8.57
CA ILE A 564 17.70 5.27 -9.21
C ILE A 564 18.31 6.40 -8.38
N CYS A 565 17.48 7.32 -7.85
CA CYS A 565 17.92 8.38 -6.95
C CYS A 565 18.56 7.85 -5.67
N ALA A 566 17.93 6.85 -5.04
CA ALA A 566 18.49 6.22 -3.85
C ALA A 566 19.87 5.58 -4.14
N ILE A 567 20.04 4.91 -5.30
CA ILE A 567 21.34 4.35 -5.70
C ILE A 567 22.38 5.46 -5.89
N LEU A 568 22.05 6.51 -6.64
CA LEU A 568 23.01 7.60 -6.89
C LEU A 568 23.47 8.25 -5.58
N LEU A 569 22.53 8.55 -4.69
CA LEU A 569 22.83 9.18 -3.40
C LEU A 569 23.64 8.26 -2.49
N TYR A 570 23.43 6.94 -2.58
CA TYR A 570 24.25 5.96 -1.88
C TYR A 570 25.71 6.00 -2.34
N TRP A 571 25.95 6.15 -3.65
CA TRP A 571 27.30 6.17 -4.20
C TRP A 571 28.07 7.45 -3.83
N VAL A 572 27.37 8.57 -3.71
CA VAL A 572 28.00 9.85 -3.36
C VAL A 572 28.34 9.92 -1.87
N ASN A 573 27.44 9.47 -0.98
CA ASN A 573 27.57 9.75 0.46
C ASN A 573 27.37 8.54 1.41
N HIS A 574 27.13 7.32 0.91
CA HIS A 574 26.83 6.11 1.71
C HIS A 574 25.61 6.24 2.67
N VAL A 575 24.74 7.23 2.47
CA VAL A 575 23.74 7.62 3.49
C VAL A 575 22.49 6.73 3.45
N ILE A 576 22.06 6.26 2.27
CA ILE A 576 20.75 5.60 2.12
C ILE A 576 20.85 4.39 1.21
N VAL A 577 20.81 3.18 1.78
CA VAL A 577 20.65 1.94 0.99
C VAL A 577 19.17 1.58 0.96
N ASN A 578 18.57 1.58 -0.23
CA ASN A 578 17.28 0.93 -0.44
C ASN A 578 17.53 -0.55 -0.79
N LEU A 579 17.30 -1.44 0.19
CA LEU A 579 17.47 -2.89 0.02
C LEU A 579 16.62 -3.45 -1.13
N GLU A 580 15.43 -2.88 -1.37
CA GLU A 580 14.56 -3.34 -2.45
C GLU A 580 15.19 -3.09 -3.81
N THR A 581 15.80 -1.92 -4.00
CA THR A 581 16.52 -1.59 -5.22
C THR A 581 17.67 -2.58 -5.50
N ILE A 582 18.42 -2.97 -4.47
CA ILE A 582 19.50 -3.96 -4.61
C ILE A 582 18.94 -5.32 -5.03
N ARG A 583 17.82 -5.75 -4.41
CA ARG A 583 17.17 -7.03 -4.75
C ARG A 583 16.71 -7.06 -6.20
N VAL A 584 16.11 -5.96 -6.68
CA VAL A 584 15.69 -5.81 -8.09
C VAL A 584 16.91 -5.92 -9.01
N LEU A 585 17.94 -5.11 -8.79
CA LEU A 585 19.15 -5.13 -9.63
C LEU A 585 19.85 -6.50 -9.64
N HIS A 586 19.92 -7.17 -8.50
CA HIS A 586 20.49 -8.51 -8.42
C HIS A 586 19.69 -9.54 -9.25
N GLY A 587 18.37 -9.36 -9.39
CA GLY A 587 17.55 -10.19 -10.27
C GLY A 587 17.88 -9.99 -11.76
N HIS A 588 18.30 -8.80 -12.16
CA HIS A 588 18.64 -8.45 -13.54
C HIS A 588 20.11 -8.74 -13.91
N GLU A 589 20.94 -9.14 -12.96
CA GLU A 589 22.30 -9.58 -13.24
C GLU A 589 22.27 -10.89 -14.02
N ARG A 590 22.82 -10.87 -15.24
CA ARG A 590 22.88 -12.07 -16.07
C ARG A 590 23.79 -13.09 -15.40
N ARG A 591 23.22 -14.24 -15.10
CA ARG A 591 23.94 -15.44 -14.72
C ARG A 591 24.21 -16.21 -15.99
N GLU A 592 25.43 -16.10 -16.52
CA GLU A 592 25.85 -16.92 -17.65
C GLU A 592 25.93 -18.37 -17.20
N GLU A 593 25.30 -19.27 -17.95
CA GLU A 593 25.53 -20.70 -17.80
C GLU A 593 26.93 -20.97 -18.37
N GLU A 594 27.92 -20.98 -17.50
CA GLU A 594 29.29 -21.34 -17.86
C GLU A 594 29.49 -22.83 -17.56
N SER A 595 30.01 -23.56 -18.55
CA SER A 595 30.44 -24.96 -18.40
C SER A 595 31.77 -25.06 -17.65
N ILE A 596 31.88 -24.33 -16.54
CA ILE A 596 33.06 -24.32 -15.69
C ILE A 596 32.89 -25.42 -14.66
N GLU A 597 33.89 -26.30 -14.58
CA GLU A 597 33.97 -27.27 -13.50
C GLU A 597 34.30 -26.55 -12.20
N LEU A 598 33.29 -26.37 -11.36
CA LEU A 598 33.44 -25.81 -10.03
C LEU A 598 33.80 -26.92 -9.04
N TYR A 599 34.98 -26.81 -8.43
CA TYR A 599 35.42 -27.68 -7.34
C TYR A 599 34.78 -27.18 -6.04
N CYS A 600 33.88 -27.99 -5.46
CA CYS A 600 33.17 -27.67 -4.22
C CYS A 600 33.62 -28.59 -3.07
N GLY A 601 33.92 -27.98 -1.92
CA GLY A 601 34.04 -28.67 -0.64
C GLY A 601 32.71 -28.74 0.07
N LEU A 602 32.10 -29.92 0.15
CA LEU A 602 30.91 -30.11 1.00
C LEU A 602 31.32 -30.61 2.38
N LYS A 603 31.01 -29.83 3.42
CA LYS A 603 31.33 -30.17 4.81
C LYS A 603 30.75 -31.51 5.22
N GLY A 604 31.63 -32.46 5.54
CA GLY A 604 31.26 -33.80 6.01
C GLY A 604 30.72 -34.76 4.94
N VAL A 605 30.73 -34.39 3.65
CA VAL A 605 30.26 -35.24 2.56
C VAL A 605 31.47 -35.76 1.77
N ARG A 606 31.80 -37.05 1.91
CA ARG A 606 32.68 -37.72 0.95
C ARG A 606 31.86 -37.97 -0.32
N LEU A 607 32.04 -37.10 -1.33
CA LEU A 607 31.54 -37.34 -2.69
C LEU A 607 32.29 -38.54 -3.28
N LYS A 608 31.84 -39.76 -2.97
CA LYS A 608 32.45 -40.99 -3.51
C LYS A 608 31.97 -41.31 -4.91
N ASP A 609 30.77 -40.86 -5.28
CA ASP A 609 30.20 -41.08 -6.61
C ASP A 609 29.41 -39.85 -7.07
N VAL A 610 29.97 -39.10 -8.02
CA VAL A 610 29.36 -37.86 -8.57
C VAL A 610 28.01 -38.16 -9.23
N LYS A 611 27.79 -39.40 -9.67
CA LYS A 611 26.55 -39.87 -10.30
C LYS A 611 25.34 -39.89 -9.35
N GLU A 612 25.56 -39.85 -8.04
CA GLU A 612 24.49 -39.79 -7.04
C GLU A 612 23.96 -38.36 -6.81
N ILE A 613 24.69 -37.34 -7.29
CA ILE A 613 24.26 -35.94 -7.17
C ILE A 613 23.14 -35.69 -8.18
N LYS A 614 21.91 -35.55 -7.67
CA LYS A 614 20.77 -35.12 -8.49
C LYS A 614 20.91 -33.64 -8.80
N ALA A 615 20.67 -33.25 -10.05
CA ALA A 615 20.54 -31.85 -10.44
C ALA A 615 19.46 -31.16 -9.56
N GLY A 616 19.81 -30.01 -8.99
CA GLY A 616 18.94 -29.29 -8.05
C GLY A 616 19.62 -28.08 -7.44
N TYR A 617 18.90 -27.37 -6.57
CA TYR A 617 19.41 -26.20 -5.86
C TYR A 617 20.16 -26.60 -4.58
N PHE A 618 21.26 -25.92 -4.27
CA PHE A 618 21.91 -26.05 -2.97
C PHE A 618 21.05 -25.41 -1.87
N ILE A 619 20.86 -26.12 -0.76
CA ILE A 619 20.10 -25.64 0.41
C ILE A 619 20.95 -24.79 1.38
N SER A 620 22.24 -24.64 1.10
CA SER A 620 23.19 -23.84 1.88
C SER A 620 24.20 -23.16 0.95
N HIS A 621 24.88 -22.12 1.45
CA HIS A 621 26.03 -21.55 0.75
C HIS A 621 27.13 -22.60 0.59
N VAL A 622 27.74 -22.63 -0.59
CA VAL A 622 28.87 -23.49 -0.94
C VAL A 622 30.02 -22.61 -1.38
N SER A 623 31.22 -22.89 -0.86
CA SER A 623 32.46 -22.32 -1.39
C SER A 623 32.88 -23.16 -2.59
N THR A 624 33.11 -22.51 -3.72
CA THR A 624 33.50 -23.16 -4.97
C THR A 624 34.63 -22.40 -5.63
N SER A 625 35.58 -23.12 -6.21
CA SER A 625 36.62 -22.53 -7.05
C SER A 625 36.64 -23.24 -8.41
N ASP A 626 36.84 -22.48 -9.47
CA ASP A 626 37.11 -22.96 -10.83
C ASP A 626 38.60 -23.33 -11.03
N ASP A 627 39.46 -22.97 -10.08
CA ASP A 627 40.87 -23.31 -10.05
C ASP A 627 41.09 -24.50 -9.11
N ILE A 628 41.48 -25.63 -9.70
CA ILE A 628 41.72 -26.88 -8.97
C ILE A 628 42.85 -26.75 -7.94
N GLU A 629 43.85 -25.90 -8.18
CA GLU A 629 44.98 -25.69 -7.27
C GLU A 629 44.57 -24.82 -6.08
N VAL A 630 43.75 -23.80 -6.31
CA VAL A 630 43.13 -23.01 -5.23
C VAL A 630 42.22 -23.91 -4.39
N ALA A 631 41.35 -24.70 -5.03
CA ALA A 631 40.51 -25.66 -4.34
C ALA A 631 41.34 -26.64 -3.49
N LYS A 632 42.42 -27.21 -4.05
CA LYS A 632 43.33 -28.09 -3.29
C LYS A 632 44.01 -27.38 -2.12
N MET A 633 44.40 -26.11 -2.28
CA MET A 633 45.07 -25.33 -1.25
C MET A 633 44.16 -25.03 -0.05
N TYR A 634 42.87 -24.77 -0.30
CA TYR A 634 41.88 -24.52 0.75
C TYR A 634 41.17 -25.80 1.24
N ARG A 635 41.52 -26.96 0.67
CA ARG A 635 40.99 -28.26 1.07
C ARG A 635 41.44 -28.59 2.49
N SER A 636 40.50 -28.48 3.42
CA SER A 636 40.63 -28.99 4.78
C SER A 636 40.08 -30.42 4.88
N ASP A 637 40.28 -31.04 6.04
CA ASP A 637 39.58 -32.26 6.49
C ASP A 637 38.04 -32.07 6.55
N GLN A 638 37.56 -30.83 6.46
CA GLN A 638 36.14 -30.46 6.34
C GLN A 638 35.71 -30.18 4.88
N GLY A 639 36.56 -30.36 3.87
CA GLY A 639 36.29 -29.95 2.48
C GLY A 639 37.06 -28.68 2.07
N CYS A 640 36.96 -28.28 0.79
CA CYS A 640 37.42 -26.97 0.28
C CYS A 640 36.65 -25.78 0.87
#